data_AF-A0A2G8TEB8-F1
#
_entry.id   AF-A0A2G8TEB8-F1
#
_cell.length_a   1.000
_cell.length_b   1.000
_cell.length_c   1.000
_cell.angle_alpha   90.00
_cell.angle_beta   90.00
_cell.angle_gamma   90.00
#
_symmetry.space_group_name_H-M   'P 1'
#
loop_
_entity.id
_entity.type
_entity.pdbx_description
1 polymer ?
#
loop_
_entity_poly.entity_id
_entity_poly.type
_entity_poly.pdbx_seq_one_letter_code
_entity_poly.pdbx_strand_id
1 'polypeptide(L)'
;MALYTNAVQKLYVAYFNRPADAAGLAYWEGVVAANKGDTSLVSAAFAASVEYQTEYSQITTAGVITKIYQNLFGHTPDTAGLAYWVAGIQAKNFTIDQAVTTIANGALTTDKVAFDSKVLVATSFTANLDTAAEIGGYTGTNANLAAKDFLSTIVTAADATAAIVPAKLDASIAAVVKAGVPFTLTGALTTLTNATDAVKVYLAAADGDNNAKTSTTKTALEAKVTAQELAIDDLVDGDYDNPLNSEGFKAALLADEIEERADALALAQKAVTLANTNIAKVAGMGALITADASADASVTAAAKVVTSTDAALQATVISYNTFNPLATITVAANGSVTGLIEYNATTRVHTLATGVTEVTNPGITAILTATVAKEAADRTFASASTVAAATQLSVDRSDFDATASGTQLLAVGQLMESFDLAANEYPTVAQINTETSVLAAQAAGPVAAKVAANAAKAAADAIAAPLIAAKATAQTNATNAQTAEDAALATYAGIANPTPQDTATRDAAINASVAADAALATATTAAAGPIATAASAATASAAADVTAAAAVAKVDAFKAALALYDGADNVNPLADALIAAEASVKSASAEIKALNDAIVKLDATVAVVTKLEALEDAVAAAEENFADHDFEVPVTLSTVTVATDANDIFVAGTANSTVFGMAGDDVLFVGAAYVQKTGALTTGNNAALEVFIAQSGANTTITIETEVYGSASGDVIVITLNGVAAADVAFANGIITV
;
A
#
# COMPACT_ATOMS: atom_id res chain seq x y z
N MET A 1 14.99 -33.36 -31.53
CA MET A 1 15.29 -33.38 -32.98
C MET A 1 16.61 -32.64 -33.19
N ALA A 2 17.77 -33.27 -32.93
CA ALA A 2 19.09 -32.63 -33.04
C ALA A 2 20.20 -33.61 -33.49
N LEU A 3 19.82 -34.72 -34.14
CA LEU A 3 20.76 -35.83 -34.40
C LEU A 3 21.82 -35.48 -35.46
N TYR A 4 21.61 -34.44 -36.30
CA TYR A 4 22.47 -34.13 -37.43
C TYR A 4 22.84 -32.64 -37.58
N THR A 5 22.48 -31.78 -36.63
CA THR A 5 22.70 -30.32 -36.69
C THR A 5 24.16 -29.98 -36.96
N ASN A 6 25.07 -30.59 -36.19
CA ASN A 6 26.50 -30.36 -36.34
C ASN A 6 27.03 -30.78 -37.72
N ALA A 7 26.49 -31.87 -38.29
CA ALA A 7 26.90 -32.38 -39.60
C ALA A 7 26.44 -31.46 -40.74
N VAL A 8 25.22 -30.92 -40.64
CA VAL A 8 24.68 -29.96 -41.62
C VAL A 8 25.40 -28.61 -41.51
N GLN A 9 25.63 -28.11 -40.28
CA GLN A 9 26.35 -26.84 -40.06
C GLN A 9 27.79 -26.90 -40.58
N LYS A 10 28.48 -28.04 -40.41
CA LYS A 10 29.80 -28.28 -41.03
C LYS A 10 29.78 -28.08 -42.53
N LEU A 11 28.74 -28.53 -43.22
CA LEU A 11 28.60 -28.32 -44.66
C LEU A 11 28.33 -26.85 -45.00
N TYR A 12 27.44 -26.17 -44.28
CA TYR A 12 27.17 -24.74 -44.51
C TYR A 12 28.42 -23.87 -44.30
N VAL A 13 29.19 -24.12 -43.22
CA VAL A 13 30.47 -23.45 -42.97
C VAL A 13 31.46 -23.74 -44.09
N ALA A 14 31.60 -25.00 -44.51
CA ALA A 14 32.56 -25.41 -45.52
C ALA A 14 32.27 -24.86 -46.92
N TYR A 15 31.01 -24.88 -47.34
CA TYR A 15 30.60 -24.48 -48.69
C TYR A 15 30.32 -22.99 -48.81
N PHE A 16 29.80 -22.35 -47.76
CA PHE A 16 29.25 -21.00 -47.85
C PHE A 16 29.82 -20.02 -46.81
N ASN A 17 30.61 -20.49 -45.84
CA ASN A 17 31.10 -19.66 -44.72
C ASN A 17 29.98 -18.89 -44.00
N ARG A 18 28.79 -19.48 -43.84
CA ARG A 18 27.70 -18.88 -43.08
C ARG A 18 26.97 -19.93 -42.25
N PRO A 19 26.28 -19.54 -41.17
CA PRO A 19 25.33 -20.41 -40.47
C PRO A 19 24.20 -20.86 -41.41
N ALA A 20 23.65 -22.05 -41.20
CA ALA A 20 22.41 -22.46 -41.87
C ALA A 20 21.25 -21.52 -41.49
N ASP A 21 20.34 -21.23 -42.42
CA ASP A 21 19.05 -20.66 -42.06
C ASP A 21 18.16 -21.73 -41.40
N ALA A 22 17.16 -21.32 -40.62
CA ALA A 22 16.36 -22.26 -39.83
C ALA A 22 15.60 -23.28 -40.70
N ALA A 23 15.03 -22.85 -41.82
CA ALA A 23 14.29 -23.72 -42.74
C ALA A 23 15.22 -24.69 -43.49
N GLY A 24 16.36 -24.19 -43.97
CA GLY A 24 17.40 -24.96 -44.62
C GLY A 24 17.98 -26.02 -43.70
N LEU A 25 18.34 -25.67 -42.47
CA LEU A 25 18.83 -26.61 -41.46
C LEU A 25 17.84 -27.76 -41.26
N ALA A 26 16.57 -27.44 -40.98
CA ALA A 26 15.53 -28.45 -40.75
C ALA A 26 15.32 -29.37 -41.97
N TYR A 27 15.33 -28.80 -43.19
CA TYR A 27 15.21 -29.58 -44.41
C TYR A 27 16.38 -30.56 -44.59
N TRP A 28 17.62 -30.08 -44.48
CA TRP A 28 18.80 -30.90 -44.68
C TRP A 28 18.99 -31.95 -43.59
N GLU A 29 18.63 -31.65 -42.35
CA GLU A 29 18.59 -32.66 -41.28
C GLU A 29 17.61 -33.79 -41.60
N GLY A 30 16.44 -33.48 -42.17
CA GLY A 30 15.49 -34.48 -42.66
C GLY A 30 16.07 -35.38 -43.75
N VAL A 31 16.82 -34.78 -44.69
CA VAL A 31 17.53 -35.52 -45.75
C VAL A 31 18.60 -36.43 -45.16
N VAL A 32 19.42 -35.95 -44.23
CA VAL A 32 20.47 -36.75 -43.59
C VAL A 32 19.88 -37.89 -42.76
N ALA A 33 18.78 -37.63 -42.04
CA ALA A 33 18.09 -38.65 -41.25
C ALA A 33 17.50 -39.76 -42.13
N ALA A 34 16.86 -39.40 -43.24
CA ALA A 34 16.34 -40.35 -44.22
C ALA A 34 17.44 -41.23 -44.85
N ASN A 35 18.66 -40.72 -44.93
CA ASN A 35 19.83 -41.41 -45.47
C ASN A 35 20.76 -41.97 -44.37
N LYS A 36 20.22 -42.23 -43.17
CA LYS A 36 20.92 -42.90 -42.06
C LYS A 36 22.23 -42.21 -41.63
N GLY A 37 22.27 -40.89 -41.71
CA GLY A 37 23.45 -40.09 -41.33
C GLY A 37 24.42 -39.80 -42.48
N ASP A 38 24.14 -40.26 -43.71
CA ASP A 38 24.96 -39.91 -44.87
C ASP A 38 24.70 -38.47 -45.33
N THR A 39 25.78 -37.69 -45.42
CA THR A 39 25.78 -36.28 -45.84
C THR A 39 26.15 -36.08 -47.31
N SER A 40 26.47 -37.16 -48.04
CA SER A 40 26.91 -37.11 -49.44
C SER A 40 25.89 -36.43 -50.37
N LEU A 41 24.60 -36.69 -50.16
CA LEU A 41 23.52 -36.06 -50.94
C LEU A 41 23.39 -34.57 -50.68
N VAL A 42 23.60 -34.13 -49.43
CA VAL A 42 23.60 -32.70 -49.08
C VAL A 42 24.79 -32.00 -49.72
N SER A 43 25.97 -32.62 -49.64
CA SER A 43 27.21 -32.14 -50.28
C SER A 43 27.03 -31.97 -51.79
N ALA A 44 26.45 -32.95 -52.47
CA ALA A 44 26.17 -32.88 -53.91
C ALA A 44 25.15 -31.79 -54.26
N ALA A 45 24.11 -31.60 -53.43
CA ALA A 45 23.11 -30.58 -53.64
C ALA A 45 23.67 -29.16 -53.43
N PHE A 46 24.54 -28.95 -52.43
CA PHE A 46 25.22 -27.68 -52.20
C PHE A 46 26.11 -27.30 -53.37
N ALA A 47 26.90 -28.25 -53.88
CA ALA A 47 27.75 -28.06 -55.06
C ALA A 47 26.96 -27.70 -56.33
N ALA A 48 25.70 -28.14 -56.44
CA ALA A 48 24.82 -27.81 -57.55
C ALA A 48 24.06 -26.49 -57.37
N SER A 49 24.10 -25.86 -56.18
CA SER A 49 23.32 -24.66 -55.88
C SER A 49 23.78 -23.41 -56.63
N VAL A 50 22.84 -22.48 -56.85
CA VAL A 50 23.15 -21.16 -57.44
C VAL A 50 24.10 -20.37 -56.54
N GLU A 51 23.98 -20.50 -55.21
CA GLU A 51 24.87 -19.84 -54.25
C GLU A 51 26.32 -20.33 -54.43
N TYR A 52 26.52 -21.65 -54.54
CA TYR A 52 27.85 -22.23 -54.81
C TYR A 52 28.39 -21.80 -56.17
N GLN A 53 27.56 -21.89 -57.22
CA GLN A 53 27.97 -21.45 -58.55
C GLN A 53 28.35 -19.97 -58.56
N THR A 54 27.62 -19.11 -57.84
CA THR A 54 27.93 -17.68 -57.74
C THR A 54 29.24 -17.45 -56.99
N GLU A 55 29.42 -18.07 -55.82
CA GLU A 55 30.60 -17.91 -54.96
C GLU A 55 31.90 -18.39 -55.64
N TYR A 56 31.81 -19.41 -56.50
CA TYR A 56 32.97 -20.03 -57.14
C TYR A 56 33.05 -19.81 -58.67
N SER A 57 32.07 -19.15 -59.29
CA SER A 57 32.12 -18.80 -60.71
C SER A 57 33.26 -17.82 -60.98
N GLN A 58 33.96 -18.03 -62.10
CA GLN A 58 35.02 -17.12 -62.60
C GLN A 58 36.33 -17.13 -61.81
N ILE A 59 36.48 -18.01 -60.83
CA ILE A 59 37.73 -18.18 -60.07
C ILE A 59 38.56 -19.31 -60.70
N THR A 60 39.88 -19.11 -60.86
CA THR A 60 40.79 -20.18 -61.26
C THR A 60 40.75 -21.32 -60.24
N THR A 61 41.10 -22.56 -60.62
CA THR A 61 41.16 -23.70 -59.67
C THR A 61 41.96 -23.36 -58.40
N ALA A 62 43.03 -22.57 -58.55
CA ALA A 62 43.83 -22.09 -57.43
C ALA A 62 43.04 -21.12 -56.51
N GLY A 63 42.35 -20.14 -57.08
CA GLY A 63 41.55 -19.20 -56.27
C GLY A 63 40.38 -19.88 -55.56
N VAL A 64 39.78 -20.93 -56.17
CA VAL A 64 38.72 -21.71 -55.53
C VAL A 64 39.23 -22.41 -54.27
N ILE A 65 40.39 -23.08 -54.36
CA ILE A 65 41.02 -23.72 -53.19
C ILE A 65 41.39 -22.69 -52.13
N THR A 66 41.90 -21.52 -52.52
CA THR A 66 42.19 -20.43 -51.58
C THR A 66 40.94 -19.98 -50.82
N LYS A 67 39.81 -19.83 -51.50
CA LYS A 67 38.55 -19.45 -50.87
C LYS A 67 38.02 -20.53 -49.92
N ILE A 68 38.19 -21.81 -50.26
CA ILE A 68 37.83 -22.94 -49.38
C ILE A 68 38.62 -22.89 -48.07
N TYR A 69 39.93 -22.65 -48.13
CA TYR A 69 40.77 -22.47 -46.95
C TYR A 69 40.35 -21.24 -46.13
N GLN A 70 39.99 -20.12 -46.78
CA GLN A 70 39.48 -18.94 -46.08
C GLN A 70 38.15 -19.21 -45.36
N ASN A 71 37.23 -19.91 -46.02
CA ASN A 71 35.93 -20.27 -45.46
C ASN A 71 36.09 -21.21 -44.24
N LEU A 72 36.94 -22.23 -44.37
CA LEU A 72 37.13 -23.23 -43.32
C LEU A 72 38.00 -22.73 -42.15
N PHE A 73 39.12 -22.06 -42.45
CA PHE A 73 40.21 -21.82 -41.50
C PHE A 73 40.58 -20.35 -41.32
N GLY A 74 40.10 -19.46 -42.20
CA GLY A 74 40.39 -18.02 -42.10
C GLY A 74 41.76 -17.59 -42.62
N HIS A 75 42.49 -18.46 -43.31
CA HIS A 75 43.78 -18.14 -43.94
C HIS A 75 43.91 -18.78 -45.33
N THR A 76 44.96 -18.42 -46.08
CA THR A 76 45.27 -19.01 -47.39
C THR A 76 46.05 -20.33 -47.25
N PRO A 77 45.95 -21.26 -48.23
CA PRO A 77 46.72 -22.50 -48.23
C PRO A 77 48.21 -22.23 -48.45
N ASP A 78 49.07 -23.12 -47.94
CA ASP A 78 50.49 -23.10 -48.28
C ASP A 78 50.70 -23.45 -49.77
N THR A 79 51.86 -23.05 -50.31
CA THR A 79 52.15 -23.20 -51.74
C THR A 79 52.13 -24.67 -52.19
N ALA A 80 52.58 -25.61 -51.36
CA ALA A 80 52.62 -27.03 -51.72
C ALA A 80 51.24 -27.67 -51.64
N GLY A 81 50.46 -27.36 -50.60
CA GLY A 81 49.07 -27.77 -50.45
C GLY A 81 48.20 -27.26 -51.60
N LEU A 82 48.32 -25.97 -51.95
CA LEU A 82 47.60 -25.38 -53.09
C LEU A 82 47.94 -26.10 -54.40
N ALA A 83 49.22 -26.36 -54.66
CA ALA A 83 49.65 -27.08 -55.86
C ALA A 83 49.10 -28.51 -55.92
N TYR A 84 49.06 -29.22 -54.79
CA TYR A 84 48.48 -30.57 -54.70
C TYR A 84 47.00 -30.59 -55.09
N TRP A 85 46.20 -29.69 -54.49
CA TRP A 85 44.76 -29.62 -54.76
C TRP A 85 44.46 -29.21 -56.21
N VAL A 86 45.20 -28.22 -56.72
CA VAL A 86 45.06 -27.77 -58.12
C VAL A 86 45.38 -28.89 -59.09
N ALA A 87 46.48 -29.61 -58.90
CA ALA A 87 46.85 -30.74 -59.75
C ALA A 87 45.81 -31.87 -59.68
N GLY A 88 45.30 -32.18 -58.49
CA GLY A 88 44.26 -33.19 -58.28
C GLY A 88 42.94 -32.87 -59.00
N ILE A 89 42.51 -31.62 -58.97
CA ILE A 89 41.29 -31.17 -59.66
C ILE A 89 41.49 -31.15 -61.18
N GLN A 90 42.62 -30.66 -61.68
CA GLN A 90 42.91 -30.65 -63.11
C GLN A 90 43.03 -32.07 -63.70
N ALA A 91 43.59 -33.00 -62.93
CA ALA A 91 43.65 -34.42 -63.27
C ALA A 91 42.29 -35.14 -63.13
N LYS A 92 41.24 -34.46 -62.64
CA LYS A 92 39.92 -35.00 -62.34
C LYS A 92 39.95 -36.14 -61.30
N ASN A 93 40.96 -36.16 -60.44
CA ASN A 93 41.04 -37.08 -59.30
C ASN A 93 40.09 -36.68 -58.18
N PHE A 94 39.79 -35.37 -58.09
CA PHE A 94 38.76 -34.81 -57.23
C PHE A 94 37.94 -33.78 -58.00
N THR A 95 36.65 -33.71 -57.72
CA THR A 95 35.85 -32.53 -58.02
C THR A 95 36.06 -31.46 -56.94
N ILE A 96 35.64 -30.22 -57.20
CA ILE A 96 35.82 -29.13 -56.22
C ILE A 96 35.04 -29.43 -54.93
N ASP A 97 33.85 -30.00 -55.03
CA ASP A 97 33.05 -30.45 -53.88
C ASP A 97 33.75 -31.55 -53.05
N GLN A 98 34.41 -32.51 -53.71
CA GLN A 98 35.24 -33.50 -53.02
C GLN A 98 36.45 -32.86 -52.33
N ALA A 99 37.04 -31.82 -52.93
CA ALA A 99 38.14 -31.08 -52.31
C ALA A 99 37.67 -30.36 -51.03
N VAL A 100 36.51 -29.69 -51.04
CA VAL A 100 35.92 -29.05 -49.85
C VAL A 100 35.79 -30.03 -48.69
N THR A 101 35.13 -31.17 -48.92
CA THR A 101 34.90 -32.18 -47.89
C THR A 101 36.20 -32.83 -47.40
N THR A 102 37.16 -33.07 -48.30
CA THR A 102 38.45 -33.68 -47.93
C THR A 102 39.33 -32.72 -47.15
N ILE A 103 39.36 -31.43 -47.51
CA ILE A 103 40.11 -30.39 -46.80
C ILE A 103 39.52 -30.20 -45.38
N ALA A 104 38.20 -30.10 -45.27
CA ALA A 104 37.54 -29.94 -43.97
C ALA A 104 37.80 -31.13 -43.03
N ASN A 105 37.72 -32.36 -43.54
CA ASN A 105 37.99 -33.57 -42.74
C ASN A 105 39.48 -33.76 -42.42
N GLY A 106 40.38 -33.19 -43.24
CA GLY A 106 41.82 -33.25 -43.05
C GLY A 106 42.39 -32.16 -42.12
N ALA A 107 41.54 -31.27 -41.59
CA ALA A 107 41.95 -30.19 -40.70
C ALA A 107 42.61 -30.71 -39.41
N LEU A 108 43.74 -30.12 -39.03
CA LEU A 108 44.49 -30.46 -37.82
C LEU A 108 44.79 -29.19 -37.01
N THR A 109 45.18 -29.37 -35.74
CA THR A 109 45.69 -28.31 -34.86
C THR A 109 44.85 -27.01 -34.90
N THR A 110 45.41 -25.91 -35.39
CA THR A 110 44.80 -24.57 -35.46
C THR A 110 43.63 -24.53 -36.43
N ASP A 111 43.76 -25.19 -37.58
CA ASP A 111 42.73 -25.24 -38.63
C ASP A 111 41.50 -25.99 -38.13
N LYS A 112 41.73 -27.06 -37.36
CA LYS A 112 40.66 -27.80 -36.69
C LYS A 112 39.96 -26.93 -35.64
N VAL A 113 40.69 -26.15 -34.86
CA VAL A 113 40.11 -25.23 -33.87
C VAL A 113 39.29 -24.14 -34.55
N ALA A 114 39.79 -23.52 -35.61
CA ALA A 114 39.08 -22.48 -36.37
C ALA A 114 37.77 -23.04 -36.94
N PHE A 115 37.82 -24.20 -37.60
CA PHE A 115 36.65 -24.82 -38.20
C PHE A 115 35.60 -25.24 -37.15
N ASP A 116 36.02 -25.90 -36.07
CA ASP A 116 35.09 -26.28 -34.99
C ASP A 116 34.48 -25.04 -34.29
N SER A 117 35.25 -23.95 -34.16
CA SER A 117 34.79 -22.67 -33.59
C SER A 117 33.72 -22.03 -34.47
N LYS A 118 33.92 -21.99 -35.79
CA LYS A 118 32.89 -21.53 -36.74
C LYS A 118 31.63 -22.39 -36.67
N VAL A 119 31.77 -23.72 -36.62
CA VAL A 119 30.63 -24.63 -36.53
C VAL A 119 29.86 -24.43 -35.21
N LEU A 120 30.56 -24.18 -34.10
CA LEU A 120 29.93 -23.85 -32.83
C LEU A 120 29.11 -22.56 -32.94
N VAL A 121 29.71 -21.48 -33.42
CA VAL A 121 29.03 -20.18 -33.61
C VAL A 121 27.85 -20.32 -34.56
N ALA A 122 28.02 -21.00 -35.69
CA ALA A 122 26.95 -21.25 -36.65
C ALA A 122 25.79 -22.06 -36.04
N THR A 123 26.10 -23.07 -35.23
CA THR A 123 25.09 -23.86 -34.53
C THR A 123 24.32 -23.00 -33.52
N SER A 124 25.03 -22.19 -32.72
CA SER A 124 24.42 -21.28 -31.76
C SER A 124 23.57 -20.22 -32.45
N PHE A 125 24.07 -19.62 -33.54
CA PHE A 125 23.36 -18.62 -34.33
C PHE A 125 22.02 -19.15 -34.82
N THR A 126 22.00 -20.27 -35.55
CA THR A 126 20.76 -20.82 -36.08
C THR A 126 19.81 -21.29 -34.97
N ALA A 127 20.33 -21.73 -33.83
CA ALA A 127 19.52 -22.13 -32.68
C ALA A 127 18.82 -20.95 -31.99
N ASN A 128 19.35 -19.73 -32.14
CA ASN A 128 18.77 -18.49 -31.59
C ASN A 128 18.00 -17.69 -32.65
N LEU A 129 17.75 -18.23 -33.85
CA LEU A 129 16.72 -17.71 -34.76
C LEU A 129 15.35 -18.21 -34.30
N ASP A 130 14.89 -17.70 -33.15
CA ASP A 130 13.76 -18.27 -32.42
C ASP A 130 12.45 -17.48 -32.63
N THR A 131 12.52 -16.28 -33.20
CA THR A 131 11.35 -15.49 -33.59
C THR A 131 11.01 -15.63 -35.07
N ALA A 132 9.74 -15.43 -35.42
CA ALA A 132 9.28 -15.42 -36.81
C ALA A 132 9.96 -14.30 -37.63
N ALA A 133 10.29 -13.18 -36.99
CA ALA A 133 10.98 -12.05 -37.62
C ALA A 133 12.42 -12.42 -37.98
N GLU A 134 13.15 -13.09 -37.07
CA GLU A 134 14.52 -13.53 -37.34
C GLU A 134 14.58 -14.60 -38.42
N ILE A 135 13.69 -15.59 -38.36
CA ILE A 135 13.59 -16.63 -39.38
C ILE A 135 13.24 -16.02 -40.74
N GLY A 136 12.30 -15.07 -40.77
CA GLY A 136 11.90 -14.38 -42.01
C GLY A 136 12.98 -13.44 -42.55
N GLY A 137 13.76 -12.82 -41.66
CA GLY A 137 14.80 -11.84 -42.00
C GLY A 137 16.13 -12.47 -42.43
N TYR A 138 16.45 -13.69 -42.04
CA TYR A 138 17.62 -14.39 -42.59
C TYR A 138 17.30 -14.98 -43.98
N THR A 139 17.10 -14.10 -44.95
CA THR A 139 16.78 -14.45 -46.34
C THR A 139 17.46 -13.50 -47.34
N GLY A 140 17.73 -14.00 -48.54
CA GLY A 140 18.32 -13.21 -49.61
C GLY A 140 19.84 -12.98 -49.50
N THR A 141 20.39 -12.30 -50.51
CA THR A 141 21.84 -12.16 -50.71
C THR A 141 22.51 -11.32 -49.62
N ASN A 142 21.87 -10.25 -49.16
CA ASN A 142 22.44 -9.33 -48.17
C ASN A 142 22.52 -9.96 -46.77
N ALA A 143 21.47 -10.67 -46.33
CA ALA A 143 21.52 -11.44 -45.09
C ALA A 143 22.61 -12.51 -45.13
N ASN A 144 22.72 -13.22 -46.26
CA ASN A 144 23.79 -14.19 -46.46
C ASN A 144 25.18 -13.54 -46.41
N LEU A 145 25.35 -12.32 -46.95
CA LEU A 145 26.61 -11.58 -46.89
C LEU A 145 26.95 -11.19 -45.44
N ALA A 146 26.02 -10.59 -44.71
CA ALA A 146 26.22 -10.25 -43.30
C ALA A 146 26.55 -11.48 -42.43
N ALA A 147 25.88 -12.61 -42.70
CA ALA A 147 26.14 -13.86 -41.99
C ALA A 147 27.53 -14.44 -42.34
N LYS A 148 27.99 -14.25 -43.58
CA LYS A 148 29.35 -14.59 -44.01
C LYS A 148 30.41 -13.72 -43.34
N ASP A 149 30.17 -12.42 -43.29
CA ASP A 149 31.07 -11.46 -42.66
C ASP A 149 31.20 -11.75 -41.17
N PHE A 150 30.09 -11.99 -40.47
CA PHE A 150 30.10 -12.44 -39.07
C PHE A 150 30.96 -13.69 -38.88
N LEU A 151 30.70 -14.76 -39.63
CA LEU A 151 31.43 -16.03 -39.46
C LEU A 151 32.90 -15.93 -39.89
N SER A 152 33.25 -14.99 -40.77
CA SER A 152 34.63 -14.74 -41.18
C SER A 152 35.52 -14.22 -40.05
N THR A 153 34.93 -13.56 -39.04
CA THR A 153 35.65 -13.04 -37.86
C THR A 153 36.10 -14.14 -36.89
N ILE A 154 35.56 -15.36 -37.03
CA ILE A 154 35.79 -16.46 -36.10
C ILE A 154 36.96 -17.32 -36.59
N VAL A 155 38.12 -17.16 -35.96
CA VAL A 155 39.34 -17.92 -36.30
C VAL A 155 39.95 -18.66 -35.12
N THR A 156 39.56 -18.32 -33.89
CA THR A 156 40.01 -18.97 -32.65
C THR A 156 38.83 -19.39 -31.77
N ALA A 157 39.11 -20.24 -30.77
CA ALA A 157 38.14 -20.61 -29.74
C ALA A 157 37.71 -19.42 -28.86
N ALA A 158 38.59 -18.42 -28.69
CA ALA A 158 38.28 -17.20 -27.95
C ALA A 158 37.25 -16.34 -28.71
N ASP A 159 37.41 -16.21 -30.03
CA ASP A 159 36.45 -15.50 -30.89
C ASP A 159 35.07 -16.16 -30.81
N ALA A 160 35.02 -17.49 -30.90
CA ALA A 160 33.76 -18.22 -30.76
C ALA A 160 33.13 -18.04 -29.38
N THR A 161 33.92 -18.08 -28.30
CA THR A 161 33.40 -17.87 -26.93
C THR A 161 32.82 -16.47 -26.78
N ALA A 162 33.46 -15.44 -27.34
CA ALA A 162 32.96 -14.08 -27.33
C ALA A 162 31.72 -13.88 -28.20
N ALA A 163 31.66 -14.54 -29.36
CA ALA A 163 30.57 -14.41 -30.33
C ALA A 163 29.27 -15.11 -29.90
N ILE A 164 29.33 -16.15 -29.06
CA ILE A 164 28.14 -16.85 -28.55
C ILE A 164 27.61 -16.29 -27.22
N VAL A 165 28.23 -15.24 -26.68
CA VAL A 165 27.65 -14.50 -25.54
C VAL A 165 26.29 -13.96 -25.98
N PRO A 166 25.19 -14.17 -25.22
CA PRO A 166 23.82 -13.86 -25.67
C PRO A 166 23.68 -12.50 -26.35
N ALA A 167 24.10 -11.41 -25.69
CA ALA A 167 24.02 -10.06 -26.26
C ALA A 167 24.81 -9.86 -27.57
N LYS A 168 25.96 -10.55 -27.73
CA LYS A 168 26.77 -10.46 -28.97
C LYS A 168 26.19 -11.32 -30.09
N LEU A 169 25.63 -12.47 -29.74
CA LEU A 169 24.96 -13.35 -30.68
C LEU A 169 23.68 -12.68 -31.20
N ASP A 170 22.87 -12.12 -30.32
CA ASP A 170 21.63 -11.40 -30.66
C ASP A 170 21.93 -10.20 -31.56
N ALA A 171 22.97 -9.42 -31.26
CA ALA A 171 23.40 -8.32 -32.13
C ALA A 171 23.82 -8.79 -33.53
N SER A 172 24.49 -9.95 -33.62
CA SER A 172 24.89 -10.53 -34.91
C SER A 172 23.68 -11.05 -35.69
N ILE A 173 22.70 -11.66 -35.01
CA ILE A 173 21.43 -12.08 -35.59
C ILE A 173 20.66 -10.85 -36.10
N ALA A 174 20.55 -9.81 -35.29
CA ALA A 174 19.89 -8.55 -35.66
C ALA A 174 20.54 -7.91 -36.90
N ALA A 175 21.86 -7.91 -37.01
CA ALA A 175 22.57 -7.41 -38.19
C ALA A 175 22.25 -8.22 -39.46
N VAL A 176 22.21 -9.55 -39.36
CA VAL A 176 21.85 -10.44 -40.48
C VAL A 176 20.39 -10.24 -40.91
N VAL A 177 19.48 -10.16 -39.94
CA VAL A 177 18.05 -9.90 -40.15
C VAL A 177 17.85 -8.54 -40.81
N LYS A 178 18.51 -7.51 -40.28
CA LYS A 178 18.49 -6.14 -40.84
C LYS A 178 18.95 -6.13 -42.29
N ALA A 179 20.05 -6.81 -42.60
CA ALA A 179 20.56 -6.91 -43.97
C ALA A 179 19.60 -7.64 -44.92
N GLY A 180 18.80 -8.59 -44.43
CA GLY A 180 17.83 -9.34 -45.25
C GLY A 180 16.51 -8.65 -45.50
N VAL A 181 16.17 -7.62 -44.73
CA VAL A 181 14.97 -6.82 -44.94
C VAL A 181 15.28 -5.71 -45.93
N PRO A 182 14.64 -5.67 -47.12
CA PRO A 182 14.83 -4.58 -48.07
C PRO A 182 14.42 -3.24 -47.44
N PHE A 183 15.31 -2.25 -47.51
CA PHE A 183 14.96 -0.89 -47.11
C PHE A 183 13.85 -0.35 -48.02
N THR A 184 12.81 0.19 -47.40
CA THR A 184 11.81 1.01 -48.09
C THR A 184 11.61 2.26 -47.26
N LEU A 185 11.65 3.43 -47.90
CA LEU A 185 11.49 4.71 -47.23
C LEU A 185 10.18 4.75 -46.42
N THR A 186 9.07 4.30 -47.01
CA THR A 186 7.76 4.22 -46.34
C THR A 186 7.76 3.29 -45.13
N GLY A 187 8.44 2.14 -45.22
CA GLY A 187 8.58 1.20 -44.10
C GLY A 187 9.39 1.80 -42.96
N ALA A 188 10.53 2.42 -43.28
CA ALA A 188 11.39 3.08 -42.29
C ALA A 188 10.67 4.25 -41.58
N LEU A 189 9.96 5.10 -42.33
CA LEU A 189 9.12 6.17 -41.77
C LEU A 189 8.00 5.65 -40.86
N THR A 190 7.39 4.51 -41.23
CA THR A 190 6.37 3.86 -40.40
C THR A 190 6.97 3.36 -39.09
N THR A 191 8.15 2.73 -39.14
CA THR A 191 8.87 2.27 -37.93
C THR A 191 9.22 3.42 -37.02
N LEU A 192 9.80 4.51 -37.55
CA LEU A 192 10.13 5.71 -36.78
C LEU A 192 8.89 6.31 -36.12
N THR A 193 7.81 6.50 -36.89
CA THR A 193 6.53 7.02 -36.36
C THR A 193 6.00 6.16 -35.23
N ASN A 194 5.97 4.83 -35.41
CA ASN A 194 5.49 3.91 -34.40
C ASN A 194 6.35 3.95 -33.11
N ALA A 195 7.67 4.04 -33.24
CA ALA A 195 8.59 4.13 -32.10
C ALA A 195 8.37 5.44 -31.32
N THR A 196 8.31 6.58 -32.03
CA THR A 196 8.07 7.89 -31.41
C THR A 196 6.70 7.95 -30.74
N ASP A 197 5.65 7.40 -31.35
CA ASP A 197 4.32 7.37 -30.76
C ASP A 197 4.24 6.43 -29.56
N ALA A 198 4.98 5.32 -29.56
CA ALA A 198 5.10 4.44 -28.39
C ALA A 198 5.69 5.19 -27.18
N VAL A 199 6.72 6.02 -27.37
CA VAL A 199 7.27 6.88 -26.31
C VAL A 199 6.20 7.85 -25.78
N LYS A 200 5.48 8.56 -26.66
CA LYS A 200 4.42 9.50 -26.26
C LYS A 200 3.31 8.83 -25.46
N VAL A 201 2.80 7.70 -25.95
CA VAL A 201 1.75 6.93 -25.28
C VAL A 201 2.23 6.44 -23.91
N TYR A 202 3.48 5.99 -23.83
CA TYR A 202 4.07 5.54 -22.58
C TYR A 202 4.18 6.67 -21.55
N LEU A 203 4.70 7.84 -21.95
CA LEU A 203 4.81 9.01 -21.08
C LEU A 203 3.45 9.55 -20.61
N ALA A 204 2.42 9.51 -21.45
CA ALA A 204 1.06 9.88 -21.07
C ALA A 204 0.43 8.89 -20.07
N ALA A 205 0.85 7.62 -20.07
CA ALA A 205 0.40 6.64 -19.08
C ALA A 205 1.22 6.70 -17.77
N ALA A 206 2.48 7.10 -17.85
CA ALA A 206 3.43 7.08 -16.73
C ALA A 206 3.31 8.27 -15.76
N ASP A 207 2.52 9.30 -16.08
CA ASP A 207 2.30 10.44 -15.18
C ASP A 207 1.38 10.12 -13.98
N GLY A 208 0.56 9.07 -14.10
CA GLY A 208 -0.33 8.60 -13.04
C GLY A 208 -1.56 9.49 -12.83
N ASP A 209 -1.74 10.51 -13.65
CA ASP A 209 -3.03 11.19 -13.77
C ASP A 209 -3.82 10.50 -14.88
N ASN A 210 -5.10 10.23 -14.66
CA ASN A 210 -5.88 9.48 -15.65
C ASN A 210 -6.31 10.39 -16.82
N ASN A 211 -5.46 11.34 -17.23
CA ASN A 211 -5.74 12.40 -18.19
C ASN A 211 -4.73 12.38 -19.34
N ALA A 212 -5.18 11.87 -20.49
CA ALA A 212 -4.41 11.80 -21.73
C ALA A 212 -3.96 13.14 -22.35
N LYS A 213 -4.23 14.29 -21.71
CA LYS A 213 -3.80 15.64 -22.16
C LYS A 213 -2.56 16.14 -21.45
N THR A 214 -2.14 15.47 -20.39
CA THR A 214 -0.87 15.69 -19.71
C THR A 214 0.03 14.48 -20.02
N SER A 215 1.34 14.73 -20.08
CA SER A 215 2.32 13.65 -20.17
C SER A 215 3.48 14.01 -19.25
N THR A 216 4.06 13.00 -18.59
CA THR A 216 5.31 13.20 -17.85
C THR A 216 6.48 13.38 -18.83
N THR A 217 7.65 13.74 -18.30
CA THR A 217 8.91 13.76 -19.04
C THR A 217 9.87 12.71 -18.47
N LYS A 218 10.90 12.36 -19.24
CA LYS A 218 12.01 11.52 -18.75
C LYS A 218 12.62 12.10 -17.47
N THR A 219 12.97 13.38 -17.48
CA THR A 219 13.51 14.09 -16.31
C THR A 219 12.60 14.01 -15.08
N ALA A 220 11.28 14.09 -15.27
CA ALA A 220 10.34 13.96 -14.16
C ALA A 220 10.25 12.53 -13.62
N LEU A 221 10.41 11.51 -14.47
CA LEU A 221 10.48 10.11 -14.04
C LEU A 221 11.81 9.79 -13.35
N GLU A 222 12.93 10.27 -13.87
CA GLU A 222 14.25 10.15 -13.23
C GLU A 222 14.26 10.83 -11.85
N ALA A 223 13.64 12.02 -11.73
CA ALA A 223 13.48 12.68 -10.44
C ALA A 223 12.65 11.87 -9.44
N LYS A 224 11.69 11.04 -9.90
CA LYS A 224 10.97 10.11 -9.03
C LYS A 224 11.88 8.98 -8.54
N VAL A 225 12.80 8.48 -9.37
CA VAL A 225 13.80 7.48 -8.97
C VAL A 225 14.69 8.07 -7.87
N THR A 226 15.30 9.23 -8.11
CA THR A 226 16.13 9.92 -7.10
C THR A 226 15.38 10.15 -5.79
N ALA A 227 14.10 10.54 -5.85
CA ALA A 227 13.28 10.69 -4.65
C ALA A 227 13.05 9.36 -3.89
N GLN A 228 12.97 8.22 -4.59
CA GLN A 228 12.91 6.90 -3.94
C GLN A 228 14.27 6.46 -3.40
N GLU A 229 15.37 6.78 -4.07
CA GLU A 229 16.73 6.51 -3.58
C GLU A 229 17.01 7.28 -2.28
N LEU A 230 16.63 8.56 -2.20
CA LEU A 230 16.70 9.36 -0.97
C LEU A 230 15.81 8.80 0.15
N ALA A 231 14.67 8.20 -0.18
CA ALA A 231 13.83 7.55 0.82
C ALA A 231 14.45 6.26 1.37
N ILE A 232 15.30 5.58 0.60
CA ILE A 232 16.13 4.47 1.08
C ILE A 232 17.28 5.01 1.93
N ASP A 233 17.87 6.14 1.57
CA ASP A 233 18.93 6.82 2.34
C ASP A 233 18.53 7.07 3.79
N ASP A 234 17.29 7.53 4.01
CA ASP A 234 16.72 7.71 5.36
C ASP A 234 16.57 6.39 6.16
N LEU A 235 16.67 5.24 5.47
CA LEU A 235 16.44 3.91 6.00
C LEU A 235 17.69 3.03 5.98
N VAL A 236 18.84 3.45 5.47
CA VAL A 236 20.07 2.66 5.51
C VAL A 236 21.15 3.42 6.26
N ASP A 237 22.03 2.74 6.98
CA ASP A 237 23.22 3.40 7.54
C ASP A 237 24.28 3.61 6.45
N GLY A 238 24.09 4.64 5.62
CA GLY A 238 24.99 5.01 4.53
C GLY A 238 24.33 5.92 3.51
N ASP A 239 25.13 6.53 2.64
CA ASP A 239 24.63 7.35 1.53
C ASP A 239 24.33 6.45 0.33
N TYR A 240 23.09 5.94 0.22
CA TYR A 240 22.63 5.04 -0.84
C TYR A 240 22.64 5.73 -2.21
N ASP A 241 22.21 6.99 -2.26
CA ASP A 241 22.08 7.78 -3.51
C ASP A 241 23.42 8.40 -3.98
N ASN A 242 24.53 8.12 -3.29
CA ASN A 242 25.81 8.70 -3.67
C ASN A 242 26.19 8.40 -5.13
N PRO A 243 26.48 9.42 -5.97
CA PRO A 243 26.80 9.22 -7.38
C PRO A 243 28.15 8.50 -7.60
N LEU A 244 28.98 8.35 -6.56
CA LEU A 244 30.22 7.56 -6.61
C LEU A 244 29.97 6.07 -6.32
N ASN A 245 28.80 5.69 -5.82
CA ASN A 245 28.47 4.30 -5.54
C ASN A 245 28.17 3.56 -6.84
N SER A 246 28.86 2.46 -7.07
CA SER A 246 28.49 1.52 -8.13
C SER A 246 27.21 0.77 -7.75
N GLU A 247 26.51 0.20 -8.73
CA GLU A 247 25.36 -0.69 -8.47
C GLU A 247 25.73 -1.81 -7.49
N GLY A 248 26.93 -2.39 -7.63
CA GLY A 248 27.42 -3.42 -6.72
C GLY A 248 27.63 -2.91 -5.29
N PHE A 249 27.99 -1.64 -5.11
CA PHE A 249 28.10 -1.03 -3.79
C PHE A 249 26.72 -0.73 -3.18
N LYS A 250 25.79 -0.16 -3.96
CA LYS A 250 24.40 0.06 -3.52
C LYS A 250 23.74 -1.26 -3.10
N ALA A 251 23.95 -2.32 -3.89
CA ALA A 251 23.46 -3.66 -3.57
C ALA A 251 24.09 -4.24 -2.29
N ALA A 252 25.38 -4.00 -2.06
CA ALA A 252 26.06 -4.42 -0.83
C ALA A 252 25.51 -3.68 0.40
N LEU A 253 25.34 -2.35 0.31
CA LEU A 253 24.77 -1.53 1.40
C LEU A 253 23.37 -2.01 1.79
N LEU A 254 22.53 -2.31 0.80
CA LEU A 254 21.19 -2.83 1.05
C LEU A 254 21.20 -4.24 1.65
N ALA A 255 22.12 -5.10 1.19
CA ALA A 255 22.27 -6.45 1.74
C ALA A 255 22.71 -6.41 3.22
N ASP A 256 23.66 -5.55 3.55
CA ASP A 256 24.14 -5.34 4.92
C ASP A 256 23.01 -4.83 5.82
N GLU A 257 22.23 -3.82 5.38
CA GLU A 257 21.08 -3.31 6.15
C GLU A 257 19.99 -4.37 6.36
N ILE A 258 19.70 -5.19 5.33
CA ILE A 258 18.73 -6.29 5.43
C ILE A 258 19.19 -7.32 6.49
N GLU A 259 20.48 -7.66 6.50
CA GLU A 259 21.05 -8.57 7.49
C GLU A 259 20.99 -7.98 8.91
N GLU A 260 21.36 -6.71 9.08
CA GLU A 260 21.30 -6.03 10.37
C GLU A 260 19.89 -5.98 10.96
N ARG A 261 18.88 -5.63 10.15
CA ARG A 261 17.48 -5.61 10.60
C ARG A 261 16.95 -7.00 10.91
N ALA A 262 17.36 -8.02 10.14
CA ALA A 262 17.01 -9.40 10.41
C ALA A 262 17.58 -9.87 11.76
N ASP A 263 18.83 -9.49 12.06
CA ASP A 263 19.48 -9.77 13.35
C ASP A 263 18.80 -9.02 14.51
N ALA A 264 18.42 -7.76 14.32
CA ALA A 264 17.65 -6.99 15.29
C ALA A 264 16.30 -7.66 15.61
N LEU A 265 15.58 -8.13 14.59
CA LEU A 265 14.33 -8.90 14.77
C LEU A 265 14.59 -10.22 15.51
N ALA A 266 15.63 -10.95 15.15
CA ALA A 266 15.98 -12.21 15.80
C ALA A 266 16.36 -12.00 17.28
N LEU A 267 17.05 -10.90 17.60
CA LEU A 267 17.37 -10.52 18.98
C LEU A 267 16.11 -10.17 19.77
N ALA A 268 15.19 -9.40 19.19
CA ALA A 268 13.91 -9.07 19.80
C ALA A 268 13.06 -10.32 20.07
N GLN A 269 13.02 -11.28 19.14
CA GLN A 269 12.33 -12.56 19.31
C GLN A 269 12.96 -13.43 20.42
N LYS A 270 14.29 -13.41 20.54
CA LYS A 270 14.99 -14.04 21.67
C LYS A 270 14.60 -13.41 23.00
N ALA A 271 14.45 -12.08 23.06
CA ALA A 271 13.98 -11.38 24.25
C ALA A 271 12.55 -11.81 24.65
N VAL A 272 11.63 -11.96 23.69
CA VAL A 272 10.27 -12.47 23.95
C VAL A 272 10.32 -13.90 24.49
N THR A 273 11.20 -14.75 23.93
CA THR A 273 11.40 -16.12 24.39
C THR A 273 11.91 -16.15 25.84
N LEU A 274 12.87 -15.28 26.17
CA LEU A 274 13.41 -15.16 27.52
C LEU A 274 12.37 -14.63 28.51
N ALA A 275 11.59 -13.61 28.14
CA ALA A 275 10.51 -13.07 28.97
C ALA A 275 9.47 -14.14 29.28
N ASN A 276 9.00 -14.88 28.26
CA ASN A 276 8.08 -16.00 28.45
C ASN A 276 8.66 -17.12 29.32
N THR A 277 9.95 -17.42 29.18
CA THR A 277 10.64 -18.41 30.03
C THR A 277 10.65 -17.97 31.50
N ASN A 278 10.81 -16.67 31.77
CA ASN A 278 10.76 -16.14 33.12
C ASN A 278 9.32 -16.13 33.67
N ILE A 279 8.33 -15.71 32.88
CA ILE A 279 6.90 -15.78 33.23
C ILE A 279 6.49 -17.21 33.60
N ALA A 280 6.97 -18.22 32.85
CA ALA A 280 6.64 -19.61 33.11
C ALA A 280 7.16 -20.15 34.46
N LYS A 281 8.10 -19.45 35.12
CA LYS A 281 8.56 -19.79 36.48
C LYS A 281 7.52 -19.45 37.55
N VAL A 282 6.57 -18.57 37.23
CA VAL A 282 5.51 -18.11 38.11
C VAL A 282 4.20 -18.82 37.74
N ALA A 283 3.74 -19.71 38.61
CA ALA A 283 2.55 -20.52 38.35
C ALA A 283 1.32 -19.62 38.12
N GLY A 284 0.67 -19.77 36.97
CA GLY A 284 -0.55 -19.03 36.61
C GLY A 284 -0.34 -17.63 36.03
N MET A 285 0.87 -17.06 36.07
CA MET A 285 1.17 -15.72 35.56
C MET A 285 0.80 -15.54 34.08
N GLY A 286 1.17 -16.51 33.23
CA GLY A 286 0.85 -16.42 31.79
C GLY A 286 -0.66 -16.32 31.50
N ALA A 287 -1.50 -16.96 32.32
CA ALA A 287 -2.96 -16.86 32.20
C ALA A 287 -3.48 -15.49 32.65
N LEU A 288 -2.88 -14.90 33.70
CA LEU A 288 -3.21 -13.56 34.18
C LEU A 288 -2.86 -12.50 33.13
N ILE A 289 -1.65 -12.56 32.55
CA ILE A 289 -1.21 -11.65 31.47
C ILE A 289 -2.16 -11.77 30.26
N THR A 290 -2.56 -12.99 29.90
CA THR A 290 -3.51 -13.20 28.78
C THR A 290 -4.89 -12.60 29.08
N ALA A 291 -5.38 -12.76 30.31
CA ALA A 291 -6.66 -12.20 30.74
C ALA A 291 -6.62 -10.67 30.75
N ASP A 292 -5.50 -10.09 31.18
CA ASP A 292 -5.27 -8.67 31.22
C ASP A 292 -5.21 -8.04 29.82
N ALA A 293 -4.40 -8.62 28.92
CA ALA A 293 -4.38 -8.22 27.52
C ALA A 293 -5.77 -8.30 26.85
N SER A 294 -6.58 -9.29 27.21
CA SER A 294 -7.96 -9.43 26.72
C SER A 294 -8.90 -8.34 27.27
N ALA A 295 -8.70 -7.94 28.53
CA ALA A 295 -9.46 -6.86 29.16
C ALA A 295 -9.10 -5.50 28.53
N ASP A 296 -7.82 -5.24 28.29
CA ASP A 296 -7.32 -4.04 27.60
C ASP A 296 -7.80 -3.95 26.14
N ALA A 297 -7.83 -5.08 25.44
CA ALA A 297 -8.44 -5.14 24.11
C ALA A 297 -9.94 -4.78 24.15
N SER A 298 -10.65 -5.19 25.20
CA SER A 298 -12.07 -4.86 25.41
C SER A 298 -12.25 -3.37 25.72
N VAL A 299 -11.35 -2.76 26.49
CA VAL A 299 -11.33 -1.30 26.74
C VAL A 299 -11.12 -0.55 25.43
N THR A 300 -10.14 -0.95 24.62
CA THR A 300 -9.84 -0.34 23.33
C THR A 300 -11.04 -0.44 22.36
N ALA A 301 -11.66 -1.60 22.29
CA ALA A 301 -12.87 -1.81 21.48
C ALA A 301 -14.02 -0.93 21.96
N ALA A 302 -14.27 -0.87 23.27
CA ALA A 302 -15.32 -0.03 23.84
C ALA A 302 -15.05 1.47 23.60
N ALA A 303 -13.80 1.92 23.71
CA ALA A 303 -13.41 3.30 23.42
C ALA A 303 -13.69 3.69 21.95
N LYS A 304 -13.40 2.79 21.01
CA LYS A 304 -13.73 3.01 19.58
C LYS A 304 -15.24 3.16 19.37
N VAL A 305 -16.04 2.35 20.07
CA VAL A 305 -17.51 2.47 20.02
C VAL A 305 -17.94 3.83 20.58
N VAL A 306 -17.38 4.27 21.72
CA VAL A 306 -17.62 5.60 22.29
C VAL A 306 -17.33 6.69 21.25
N THR A 307 -16.14 6.70 20.62
CA THR A 307 -15.78 7.68 19.58
C THR A 307 -16.76 7.66 18.41
N SER A 308 -17.17 6.48 17.94
CA SER A 308 -18.11 6.36 16.82
C SER A 308 -19.52 6.85 17.17
N THR A 309 -20.01 6.53 18.37
CA THR A 309 -21.33 6.97 18.85
C THR A 309 -21.34 8.47 19.18
N ASP A 310 -20.22 9.02 19.63
CA ASP A 310 -20.07 10.46 19.83
C ASP A 310 -20.10 11.23 18.50
N ALA A 311 -19.37 10.76 17.49
CA ALA A 311 -19.43 11.32 16.13
C ALA A 311 -20.84 11.21 15.54
N ALA A 312 -21.53 10.09 15.74
CA ALA A 312 -22.91 9.91 15.30
C ALA A 312 -23.88 10.87 16.02
N LEU A 313 -23.75 11.03 17.34
CA LEU A 313 -24.53 12.00 18.11
C LEU A 313 -24.28 13.42 17.59
N GLN A 314 -23.02 13.83 17.41
CA GLN A 314 -22.68 15.14 16.85
C GLN A 314 -23.29 15.35 15.45
N ALA A 315 -23.21 14.36 14.57
CA ALA A 315 -23.81 14.43 13.23
C ALA A 315 -25.35 14.57 13.29
N THR A 316 -26.01 13.87 14.21
CA THR A 316 -27.47 14.00 14.41
C THR A 316 -27.84 15.36 14.99
N VAL A 317 -27.05 15.91 15.93
CA VAL A 317 -27.25 17.27 16.47
C VAL A 317 -27.07 18.33 15.40
N ILE A 318 -26.04 18.21 14.55
CA ILE A 318 -25.83 19.10 13.40
C ILE A 318 -27.04 19.03 12.46
N SER A 319 -27.47 17.83 12.09
CA SER A 319 -28.62 17.63 11.22
C SER A 319 -29.90 18.23 11.79
N TYR A 320 -30.14 18.03 13.09
CA TYR A 320 -31.26 18.63 13.81
C TYR A 320 -31.20 20.17 13.78
N ASN A 321 -30.03 20.75 14.06
CA ASN A 321 -29.84 22.20 14.09
C ASN A 321 -29.92 22.84 12.69
N THR A 322 -29.50 22.13 11.63
CA THR A 322 -29.70 22.57 10.24
C THR A 322 -31.18 22.58 9.87
N PHE A 323 -31.95 21.57 10.30
CA PHE A 323 -33.38 21.50 10.03
C PHE A 323 -34.20 22.47 10.90
N ASN A 324 -33.71 22.84 12.08
CA ASN A 324 -34.38 23.69 13.06
C ASN A 324 -33.54 24.93 13.46
N PRO A 325 -33.29 25.89 12.53
CA PRO A 325 -32.32 26.97 12.75
C PRO A 325 -32.73 28.00 13.83
N LEU A 326 -34.00 28.04 14.23
CA LEU A 326 -34.52 28.94 15.26
C LEU A 326 -34.58 28.31 16.67
N ALA A 327 -34.27 27.02 16.79
CA ALA A 327 -34.37 26.24 18.03
C ALA A 327 -33.20 25.26 18.15
N THR A 328 -31.98 25.79 18.15
CA THR A 328 -30.77 24.97 18.27
C THR A 328 -30.69 24.29 19.63
N ILE A 329 -30.17 23.06 19.65
CA ILE A 329 -30.01 22.26 20.86
C ILE A 329 -28.55 21.99 21.16
N THR A 330 -28.28 21.77 22.45
CA THR A 330 -27.02 21.23 22.95
C THR A 330 -27.34 20.03 23.83
N VAL A 331 -26.63 18.93 23.63
CA VAL A 331 -26.76 17.73 24.47
C VAL A 331 -25.80 17.87 25.64
N ALA A 332 -26.31 17.76 26.87
CA ALA A 332 -25.50 17.78 28.08
C ALA A 332 -24.65 16.51 28.21
N ALA A 333 -23.63 16.54 29.08
CA ALA A 333 -22.75 15.39 29.29
C ALA A 333 -23.48 14.11 29.75
N ASN A 334 -24.61 14.25 30.45
CA ASN A 334 -25.47 13.14 30.84
C ASN A 334 -26.50 12.75 29.76
N GLY A 335 -26.36 13.23 28.53
CA GLY A 335 -27.27 12.96 27.41
C GLY A 335 -28.59 13.73 27.43
N SER A 336 -28.88 14.53 28.45
CA SER A 336 -30.14 15.31 28.52
C SER A 336 -30.11 16.52 27.58
N VAL A 337 -31.30 16.91 27.12
CA VAL A 337 -31.51 18.13 26.33
C VAL A 337 -32.64 18.90 27.00
N THR A 338 -32.36 20.11 27.46
CA THR A 338 -33.30 20.92 28.24
C THR A 338 -34.65 21.03 27.53
N GLY A 339 -35.70 20.55 28.20
CA GLY A 339 -37.08 20.61 27.69
C GLY A 339 -37.43 19.60 26.60
N LEU A 340 -36.48 18.76 26.15
CA LEU A 340 -36.68 17.81 25.05
C LEU A 340 -36.37 16.36 25.43
N ILE A 341 -35.24 16.10 26.08
CA ILE A 341 -34.79 14.77 26.50
C ILE A 341 -34.48 14.80 28.00
N GLU A 342 -35.18 13.96 28.76
CA GLU A 342 -35.01 13.80 30.20
C GLU A 342 -34.15 12.57 30.50
N TYR A 343 -33.32 12.67 31.54
CA TYR A 343 -32.50 11.56 32.04
C TYR A 343 -32.97 11.15 33.45
N ASN A 344 -33.34 9.88 33.62
CA ASN A 344 -33.69 9.33 34.93
C ASN A 344 -32.46 8.73 35.62
N ALA A 345 -31.94 9.39 36.65
CA ALA A 345 -30.71 8.96 37.33
C ALA A 345 -30.82 7.60 38.04
N THR A 346 -32.03 7.17 38.43
CA THR A 346 -32.25 5.90 39.14
C THR A 346 -32.30 4.70 38.19
N THR A 347 -32.97 4.86 37.05
CA THR A 347 -33.13 3.80 36.04
C THR A 347 -32.10 3.87 34.91
N ARG A 348 -31.38 4.99 34.80
CA ARG A 348 -30.39 5.31 33.75
C ARG A 348 -30.97 5.22 32.33
N VAL A 349 -32.23 5.65 32.20
CA VAL A 349 -32.97 5.68 30.93
C VAL A 349 -33.17 7.13 30.49
N HIS A 350 -32.96 7.37 29.20
CA HIS A 350 -33.33 8.62 28.53
C HIS A 350 -34.71 8.48 27.87
N THR A 351 -35.55 9.48 28.04
CA THR A 351 -36.89 9.54 27.42
C THR A 351 -37.16 10.94 26.89
N LEU A 352 -38.08 11.05 25.93
CA LEU A 352 -38.60 12.36 25.54
C LEU A 352 -39.34 13.00 26.71
N ALA A 353 -39.19 14.31 26.88
CA ALA A 353 -39.94 15.09 27.83
C ALA A 353 -41.45 15.04 27.53
N THR A 354 -42.28 15.27 28.54
CA THR A 354 -43.75 15.18 28.39
C THR A 354 -44.25 16.14 27.29
N GLY A 355 -44.92 15.60 26.26
CA GLY A 355 -45.48 16.37 25.14
C GLY A 355 -44.55 16.57 23.94
N VAL A 356 -43.32 16.06 24.00
CA VAL A 356 -42.35 16.09 22.88
C VAL A 356 -42.56 14.89 21.97
N THR A 357 -42.68 15.13 20.66
CA THR A 357 -42.90 14.13 19.62
C THR A 357 -42.17 14.53 18.34
N GLU A 358 -42.01 13.63 17.38
CA GLU A 358 -41.49 13.98 16.03
C GLU A 358 -42.33 15.03 15.30
N VAL A 359 -43.63 15.10 15.59
CA VAL A 359 -44.51 16.10 15.00
C VAL A 359 -44.22 17.49 15.57
N THR A 360 -43.88 17.56 16.86
CA THR A 360 -43.61 18.84 17.54
C THR A 360 -42.14 19.25 17.46
N ASN A 361 -41.21 18.31 17.34
CA ASN A 361 -39.76 18.54 17.22
C ASN A 361 -39.15 17.54 16.22
N PRO A 362 -39.19 17.84 14.90
CA PRO A 362 -38.67 16.94 13.88
C PRO A 362 -37.18 16.63 14.06
N GLY A 363 -36.84 15.35 14.08
CA GLY A 363 -35.49 14.82 14.27
C GLY A 363 -35.13 14.49 15.73
N ILE A 364 -36.00 14.76 16.71
CA ILE A 364 -35.67 14.56 18.13
C ILE A 364 -35.49 13.08 18.51
N THR A 365 -36.15 12.16 17.81
CA THR A 365 -36.01 10.71 18.02
C THR A 365 -34.65 10.21 17.55
N ALA A 366 -34.08 10.82 16.52
CA ALA A 366 -32.72 10.52 16.07
C ALA A 366 -31.70 10.93 17.14
N ILE A 367 -31.88 12.10 17.76
CA ILE A 367 -31.06 12.54 18.90
C ILE A 367 -31.23 11.59 20.08
N LEU A 368 -32.46 11.26 20.48
CA LEU A 368 -32.71 10.32 21.59
C LEU A 368 -32.05 8.96 21.35
N THR A 369 -32.16 8.42 20.13
CA THR A 369 -31.54 7.15 19.75
C THR A 369 -30.02 7.23 19.83
N ALA A 370 -29.41 8.29 19.30
CA ALA A 370 -27.97 8.50 19.35
C ALA A 370 -27.46 8.69 20.79
N THR A 371 -28.21 9.43 21.63
CA THR A 371 -27.92 9.61 23.06
C THR A 371 -27.95 8.28 23.80
N VAL A 372 -28.99 7.45 23.60
CA VAL A 372 -29.09 6.13 24.26
C VAL A 372 -27.94 5.22 23.81
N ALA A 373 -27.57 5.24 22.53
CA ALA A 373 -26.44 4.49 22.01
C ALA A 373 -25.10 4.93 22.62
N LYS A 374 -24.88 6.25 22.75
CA LYS A 374 -23.69 6.80 23.41
C LYS A 374 -23.62 6.42 24.89
N GLU A 375 -24.71 6.58 25.64
CA GLU A 375 -24.74 6.19 27.07
C GLU A 375 -24.48 4.68 27.24
N ALA A 376 -25.00 3.84 26.33
CA ALA A 376 -24.69 2.41 26.34
C ALA A 376 -23.20 2.15 26.08
N ALA A 377 -22.59 2.84 25.12
CA ALA A 377 -21.15 2.74 24.82
C ALA A 377 -20.29 3.17 26.02
N ASP A 378 -20.61 4.31 26.64
CA ASP A 378 -19.89 4.84 27.80
C ASP A 378 -19.95 3.87 28.99
N ARG A 379 -21.09 3.19 29.21
CA ARG A 379 -21.22 2.13 30.23
C ARG A 379 -20.37 0.91 29.91
N THR A 380 -20.36 0.47 28.66
CA THR A 380 -19.51 -0.65 28.24
C THR A 380 -18.03 -0.31 28.44
N PHE A 381 -17.62 0.91 28.11
CA PHE A 381 -16.26 1.39 28.37
C PHE A 381 -15.93 1.38 29.87
N ALA A 382 -16.78 1.97 30.72
CA ALA A 382 -16.55 1.98 32.17
C ALA A 382 -16.49 0.55 32.78
N SER A 383 -17.35 -0.35 32.32
CA SER A 383 -17.33 -1.76 32.73
C SER A 383 -16.05 -2.45 32.29
N ALA A 384 -15.63 -2.26 31.04
CA ALA A 384 -14.38 -2.83 30.52
C ALA A 384 -13.16 -2.30 31.29
N SER A 385 -13.11 -0.99 31.57
CA SER A 385 -12.03 -0.38 32.35
C SER A 385 -11.97 -0.91 33.79
N THR A 386 -13.12 -1.20 34.39
CA THR A 386 -13.16 -1.82 35.72
C THR A 386 -12.58 -3.23 35.70
N VAL A 387 -12.88 -4.01 34.66
CA VAL A 387 -12.32 -5.37 34.50
C VAL A 387 -10.82 -5.30 34.24
N ALA A 388 -10.36 -4.40 33.35
CA ALA A 388 -8.94 -4.21 33.06
C ALA A 388 -8.14 -3.81 34.31
N ALA A 389 -8.66 -2.87 35.12
CA ALA A 389 -8.00 -2.50 36.38
C ALA A 389 -7.89 -3.69 37.36
N ALA A 390 -8.89 -4.59 37.38
CA ALA A 390 -8.86 -5.77 38.25
C ALA A 390 -7.92 -6.88 37.74
N THR A 391 -7.81 -7.06 36.42
CA THR A 391 -6.87 -8.03 35.82
C THR A 391 -5.44 -7.55 35.95
N GLN A 392 -5.17 -6.27 35.71
CA GLN A 392 -3.85 -5.66 35.87
C GLN A 392 -3.37 -5.83 37.31
N LEU A 393 -4.23 -5.52 38.28
CA LEU A 393 -3.94 -5.73 39.70
C LEU A 393 -3.63 -7.21 40.00
N SER A 394 -4.27 -8.15 39.31
CA SER A 394 -3.97 -9.58 39.49
C SER A 394 -2.61 -9.96 38.92
N VAL A 395 -2.20 -9.40 37.77
CA VAL A 395 -0.87 -9.57 37.17
C VAL A 395 0.20 -9.01 38.10
N ASP A 396 0.07 -7.73 38.50
CA ASP A 396 1.00 -7.04 39.39
C ASP A 396 1.30 -7.88 40.63
N ARG A 397 0.26 -8.46 41.21
CA ARG A 397 0.34 -9.19 42.48
C ARG A 397 0.90 -10.60 42.42
N SER A 398 1.14 -11.15 41.24
CA SER A 398 1.42 -12.58 41.09
C SER A 398 2.89 -13.00 41.14
N ASP A 399 3.84 -12.06 41.04
CA ASP A 399 5.29 -12.32 41.12
C ASP A 399 6.05 -11.34 42.02
N PHE A 400 5.43 -10.89 43.12
CA PHE A 400 6.12 -9.98 44.01
C PHE A 400 7.29 -10.63 44.76
N ASP A 401 8.39 -9.89 44.81
CA ASP A 401 9.59 -10.26 45.56
C ASP A 401 9.32 -10.21 47.07
N ALA A 402 9.37 -11.39 47.71
CA ALA A 402 9.21 -11.55 49.15
C ALA A 402 10.14 -10.66 50.00
N THR A 403 11.25 -10.16 49.44
CA THR A 403 12.20 -9.29 50.14
C THR A 403 11.87 -7.79 50.09
N ALA A 404 11.14 -7.31 49.08
CA ALA A 404 10.78 -5.90 48.93
C ALA A 404 9.40 -5.58 49.55
N SER A 405 8.40 -6.41 49.29
CA SER A 405 7.01 -6.21 49.75
C SER A 405 6.71 -6.95 51.07
N GLY A 406 7.69 -7.63 51.64
CA GLY A 406 7.51 -8.58 52.74
C GLY A 406 6.82 -7.99 53.97
N THR A 407 7.20 -6.78 54.39
CA THR A 407 6.59 -6.12 55.57
C THR A 407 5.16 -5.63 55.30
N GLN A 408 4.87 -5.08 54.12
CA GLN A 408 3.50 -4.69 53.76
C GLN A 408 2.58 -5.91 53.59
N LEU A 409 3.08 -6.99 52.99
CA LEU A 409 2.30 -8.20 52.73
C LEU A 409 2.02 -9.00 54.02
N LEU A 410 2.96 -9.00 54.98
CA LEU A 410 2.72 -9.47 56.34
C LEU A 410 1.60 -8.66 57.01
N ALA A 411 1.57 -7.33 56.85
CA ALA A 411 0.53 -6.48 57.43
C ALA A 411 -0.86 -6.74 56.79
N VAL A 412 -0.91 -7.02 55.49
CA VAL A 412 -2.14 -7.49 54.82
C VAL A 412 -2.59 -8.83 55.41
N GLY A 413 -1.68 -9.80 55.54
CA GLY A 413 -1.96 -11.12 56.11
C GLY A 413 -2.48 -11.06 57.55
N GLN A 414 -1.97 -10.14 58.36
CA GLN A 414 -2.40 -9.92 59.75
C GLN A 414 -3.84 -9.36 59.88
N LEU A 415 -4.39 -8.78 58.81
CA LEU A 415 -5.74 -8.22 58.79
C LEU A 415 -6.78 -9.18 58.16
N MET A 416 -6.36 -10.36 57.71
CA MET A 416 -7.26 -11.36 57.14
C MET A 416 -8.03 -12.09 58.24
N GLU A 417 -9.34 -12.22 58.08
CA GLU A 417 -10.24 -12.94 59.00
C GLU A 417 -10.69 -14.31 58.45
N SER A 418 -10.65 -14.52 57.12
CA SER A 418 -11.12 -15.75 56.48
C SER A 418 -10.05 -16.85 56.40
N PHE A 419 -8.79 -16.51 56.66
CA PHE A 419 -7.65 -17.42 56.52
C PHE A 419 -6.73 -17.30 57.74
N ASP A 420 -6.30 -18.45 58.27
CA ASP A 420 -5.36 -18.53 59.39
C ASP A 420 -3.95 -18.79 58.83
N LEU A 421 -3.18 -17.70 58.63
CA LEU A 421 -1.83 -17.75 58.06
C LEU A 421 -0.80 -17.94 59.17
N ALA A 422 0.22 -18.78 58.94
CA ALA A 422 1.29 -18.97 59.91
C ALA A 422 2.13 -17.68 60.08
N ALA A 423 2.85 -17.59 61.20
CA ALA A 423 3.75 -16.46 61.46
C ALA A 423 4.81 -16.38 60.35
N ASN A 424 4.82 -15.27 59.61
CA ASN A 424 5.67 -14.98 58.46
C ASN A 424 5.28 -15.67 57.14
N GLU A 425 4.09 -16.25 57.07
CA GLU A 425 3.50 -16.71 55.82
C GLU A 425 2.84 -15.55 55.06
N TYR A 426 3.11 -15.45 53.76
CA TYR A 426 2.55 -14.41 52.93
C TYR A 426 1.18 -14.83 52.37
N PRO A 427 0.15 -13.96 52.47
CA PRO A 427 -1.13 -14.22 51.82
C PRO A 427 -1.00 -14.26 50.29
N THR A 428 -1.62 -15.25 49.66
CA THR A 428 -1.73 -15.35 48.19
C THR A 428 -2.77 -14.37 47.63
N VAL A 429 -2.65 -14.01 46.36
CA VAL A 429 -3.64 -13.15 45.66
C VAL A 429 -5.06 -13.72 45.74
N ALA A 430 -5.21 -15.04 45.57
CA ALA A 430 -6.51 -15.71 45.67
C ALA A 430 -7.11 -15.60 47.08
N GLN A 431 -6.28 -15.74 48.12
CA GLN A 431 -6.71 -15.55 49.51
C GLN A 431 -7.13 -14.10 49.75
N ILE A 432 -6.33 -13.12 49.31
CA ILE A 432 -6.65 -11.70 49.50
C ILE A 432 -7.94 -11.31 48.75
N ASN A 433 -8.12 -11.76 47.51
CA ASN A 433 -9.35 -11.47 46.75
C ASN A 433 -10.59 -12.11 47.39
N THR A 434 -10.42 -13.32 47.94
CA THR A 434 -11.47 -13.98 48.73
C THR A 434 -11.77 -13.17 49.99
N GLU A 435 -10.75 -12.73 50.72
CA GLU A 435 -10.88 -11.90 51.91
C GLU A 435 -11.60 -10.57 51.63
N THR A 436 -11.20 -9.85 50.58
CA THR A 436 -11.87 -8.61 50.16
C THR A 436 -13.36 -8.83 49.92
N SER A 437 -13.71 -9.93 49.25
CA SER A 437 -15.10 -10.29 48.96
C SER A 437 -15.86 -10.66 50.24
N VAL A 438 -15.24 -11.42 51.13
CA VAL A 438 -15.83 -11.84 52.41
C VAL A 438 -16.07 -10.64 53.32
N LEU A 439 -15.08 -9.76 53.52
CA LEU A 439 -15.22 -8.56 54.36
C LEU A 439 -16.28 -7.61 53.80
N ALA A 440 -16.36 -7.44 52.48
CA ALA A 440 -17.41 -6.63 51.84
C ALA A 440 -18.82 -7.22 52.08
N ALA A 441 -18.97 -8.55 51.95
CA ALA A 441 -20.22 -9.23 52.24
C ALA A 441 -20.61 -9.13 53.74
N GLN A 442 -19.63 -9.23 54.64
CA GLN A 442 -19.84 -9.06 56.08
C GLN A 442 -20.27 -7.64 56.46
N ALA A 443 -19.80 -6.61 55.75
CA ALA A 443 -20.21 -5.21 55.99
C ALA A 443 -21.61 -4.87 55.43
N ALA A 444 -22.06 -5.56 54.38
CA ALA A 444 -23.34 -5.29 53.74
C ALA A 444 -24.54 -5.47 54.69
N GLY A 445 -24.52 -6.51 55.54
CA GLY A 445 -25.58 -6.79 56.51
C GLY A 445 -25.76 -5.67 57.55
N PRO A 446 -24.72 -5.30 58.31
CA PRO A 446 -24.74 -4.18 59.25
C PRO A 446 -25.15 -2.84 58.61
N VAL A 447 -24.68 -2.54 57.40
CA VAL A 447 -25.05 -1.31 56.68
C VAL A 447 -26.53 -1.30 56.31
N ALA A 448 -27.07 -2.42 55.83
CA ALA A 448 -28.51 -2.54 55.57
C ALA A 448 -29.34 -2.39 56.85
N ALA A 449 -28.87 -2.95 57.97
CA ALA A 449 -29.52 -2.81 59.28
C ALA A 449 -29.51 -1.36 59.77
N LYS A 450 -28.41 -0.62 59.59
CA LYS A 450 -28.34 0.83 59.85
C LYS A 450 -29.37 1.61 59.05
N VAL A 451 -29.47 1.35 57.73
CA VAL A 451 -30.44 2.04 56.86
C VAL A 451 -31.87 1.79 57.35
N ALA A 452 -32.21 0.53 57.66
CA ALA A 452 -33.52 0.17 58.18
C ALA A 452 -33.83 0.83 59.54
N ALA A 453 -32.87 0.84 60.46
CA ALA A 453 -33.04 1.47 61.78
C ALA A 453 -33.18 2.99 61.70
N ASN A 454 -32.45 3.65 60.81
CA ASN A 454 -32.54 5.10 60.58
C ASN A 454 -33.89 5.48 59.94
N ALA A 455 -34.40 4.67 59.01
CA ALA A 455 -35.74 4.84 58.46
C ALA A 455 -36.83 4.68 59.53
N ALA A 456 -36.69 3.68 60.42
CA ALA A 456 -37.61 3.48 61.53
C ALA A 456 -37.59 4.64 62.54
N LYS A 457 -36.40 5.18 62.85
CA LYS A 457 -36.25 6.38 63.68
C LYS A 457 -36.93 7.59 63.05
N ALA A 458 -36.70 7.86 61.77
CA ALA A 458 -37.31 8.97 61.06
C ALA A 458 -38.85 8.88 61.06
N ALA A 459 -39.40 7.68 60.86
CA ALA A 459 -40.84 7.44 60.93
C ALA A 459 -41.40 7.68 62.35
N ALA A 460 -40.71 7.21 63.39
CA ALA A 460 -41.14 7.42 64.78
C ALA A 460 -41.07 8.90 65.20
N ASP A 461 -40.02 9.62 64.79
CA ASP A 461 -39.87 11.06 65.03
C ASP A 461 -40.97 11.87 64.33
N ALA A 462 -41.32 11.51 63.09
CA ALA A 462 -42.40 12.18 62.34
C ALA A 462 -43.77 12.04 63.03
N ILE A 463 -44.01 10.94 63.75
CA ILE A 463 -45.22 10.72 64.56
C ILE A 463 -45.14 11.49 65.88
N ALA A 464 -43.98 11.47 66.56
CA ALA A 464 -43.82 12.09 67.87
C ALA A 464 -43.78 13.63 67.83
N ALA A 465 -43.13 14.22 66.82
CA ALA A 465 -42.94 15.66 66.69
C ALA A 465 -44.23 16.52 66.80
N PRO A 466 -45.32 16.24 66.06
CA PRO A 466 -46.54 17.03 66.17
C PRO A 466 -47.23 16.88 67.54
N LEU A 467 -47.10 15.71 68.20
CA LEU A 467 -47.68 15.47 69.51
C LEU A 467 -46.89 16.15 70.63
N ILE A 468 -45.56 16.22 70.50
CA ILE A 468 -44.70 17.02 71.37
C ILE A 468 -45.08 18.50 71.26
N ALA A 469 -45.27 19.01 70.04
CA ALA A 469 -45.71 20.38 69.81
C ALA A 469 -47.09 20.64 70.42
N ALA A 470 -48.06 19.74 70.22
CA ALA A 470 -49.40 19.84 70.79
C ALA A 470 -49.39 19.83 72.33
N LYS A 471 -48.57 18.96 72.94
CA LYS A 471 -48.35 18.93 74.40
C LYS A 471 -47.77 20.26 74.90
N ALA A 472 -46.77 20.82 74.21
CA ALA A 472 -46.17 22.09 74.58
C ALA A 472 -47.18 23.24 74.49
N THR A 473 -48.02 23.28 73.45
CA THR A 473 -49.12 24.25 73.34
C THR A 473 -50.13 24.10 74.47
N ALA A 474 -50.54 22.87 74.79
CA ALA A 474 -51.47 22.61 75.89
C ALA A 474 -50.89 23.02 77.25
N GLN A 475 -49.57 22.83 77.46
CA GLN A 475 -48.86 23.26 78.66
C GLN A 475 -48.89 24.78 78.82
N THR A 476 -48.59 25.51 77.75
CA THR A 476 -48.69 26.98 77.74
C THR A 476 -50.12 27.45 78.04
N ASN A 477 -51.13 26.80 77.45
CA ASN A 477 -52.52 27.14 77.68
C ASN A 477 -52.94 26.90 79.14
N ALA A 478 -52.53 25.79 79.74
CA ALA A 478 -52.76 25.48 81.16
C ALA A 478 -52.09 26.53 82.06
N THR A 479 -50.82 26.86 81.83
CA THR A 479 -50.11 27.91 82.60
C THR A 479 -50.79 29.28 82.48
N ASN A 480 -51.23 29.66 81.29
CA ASN A 480 -51.94 30.93 81.07
C ASN A 480 -53.31 30.93 81.78
N ALA A 481 -54.04 29.83 81.74
CA ALA A 481 -55.34 29.69 82.39
C ALA A 481 -55.23 29.70 83.91
N GLN A 482 -54.21 29.04 84.48
CA GLN A 482 -53.88 29.11 85.91
C GLN A 482 -53.55 30.54 86.34
N THR A 483 -52.74 31.25 85.55
CA THR A 483 -52.42 32.67 85.83
C THR A 483 -53.69 33.55 85.85
N ALA A 484 -54.62 33.28 84.93
CA ALA A 484 -55.90 34.00 84.88
C ALA A 484 -56.84 33.62 86.04
N GLU A 485 -56.87 32.35 86.44
CA GLU A 485 -57.57 31.87 87.64
C GLU A 485 -57.03 32.58 88.90
N ASP A 486 -55.71 32.56 89.12
CA ASP A 486 -55.07 33.20 90.28
C ASP A 486 -55.42 34.69 90.36
N ALA A 487 -55.40 35.39 89.21
CA ALA A 487 -55.79 36.80 89.11
C ALA A 487 -57.28 37.02 89.43
N ALA A 488 -58.16 36.14 88.95
CA ALA A 488 -59.60 36.20 89.21
C ALA A 488 -59.93 35.91 90.68
N LEU A 489 -59.28 34.92 91.31
CA LEU A 489 -59.42 34.64 92.75
C LEU A 489 -58.93 35.81 93.60
N ALA A 490 -57.78 36.39 93.29
CA ALA A 490 -57.24 37.55 94.00
C ALA A 490 -58.19 38.75 93.91
N THR A 491 -58.75 39.00 92.73
CA THR A 491 -59.75 40.06 92.51
C THR A 491 -61.02 39.79 93.33
N TYR A 492 -61.57 38.57 93.26
CA TYR A 492 -62.78 38.17 93.97
C TYR A 492 -62.63 38.27 95.49
N ALA A 493 -61.48 37.85 96.04
CA ALA A 493 -61.17 37.93 97.46
C ALA A 493 -61.12 39.38 98.01
N GLY A 494 -60.87 40.36 97.15
CA GLY A 494 -60.86 41.78 97.50
C GLY A 494 -62.24 42.45 97.59
N ILE A 495 -63.33 41.75 97.25
CA ILE A 495 -64.68 42.31 97.16
C ILE A 495 -65.44 42.07 98.47
N ALA A 496 -65.82 43.14 99.19
CA ALA A 496 -66.46 43.05 100.51
C ALA A 496 -67.88 42.46 100.51
N ASN A 497 -68.59 42.52 99.37
CA ASN A 497 -69.92 41.91 99.19
C ASN A 497 -70.10 41.46 97.72
N PRO A 498 -69.62 40.27 97.34
CA PRO A 498 -69.54 39.85 95.94
C PRO A 498 -70.91 39.66 95.30
N THR A 499 -71.05 40.12 94.05
CA THR A 499 -72.27 39.96 93.26
C THR A 499 -72.32 38.57 92.59
N PRO A 500 -73.50 38.13 92.12
CA PRO A 500 -73.59 36.95 91.26
C PRO A 500 -72.69 37.01 90.01
N GLN A 501 -72.44 38.22 89.47
CA GLN A 501 -71.57 38.42 88.31
C GLN A 501 -70.08 38.24 88.65
N ASP A 502 -69.65 38.68 89.84
CA ASP A 502 -68.28 38.45 90.34
C ASP A 502 -68.03 36.96 90.56
N THR A 503 -69.04 36.25 91.08
CA THR A 503 -69.01 34.80 91.29
C THR A 503 -68.91 34.07 89.95
N ALA A 504 -69.73 34.46 88.96
CA ALA A 504 -69.69 33.88 87.62
C ALA A 504 -68.36 34.11 86.89
N THR A 505 -67.72 35.27 87.09
CA THR A 505 -66.42 35.60 86.47
C THR A 505 -65.29 34.76 87.08
N ARG A 506 -65.26 34.61 88.41
CA ARG A 506 -64.35 33.69 89.11
C ARG A 506 -64.55 32.25 88.65
N ASP A 507 -65.79 31.77 88.65
CA ASP A 507 -66.10 30.40 88.28
C ASP A 507 -65.79 30.11 86.81
N ALA A 508 -65.95 31.10 85.92
CA ALA A 508 -65.53 30.98 84.53
C ALA A 508 -64.00 30.82 84.39
N ALA A 509 -63.20 31.55 85.17
CA ALA A 509 -61.74 31.43 85.17
C ALA A 509 -61.28 30.07 85.73
N ILE A 510 -61.88 29.62 86.85
CA ILE A 510 -61.63 28.28 87.42
C ILE A 510 -62.00 27.19 86.41
N ASN A 511 -63.19 27.27 85.80
CA ASN A 511 -63.62 26.28 84.80
C ASN A 511 -62.71 26.27 83.56
N ALA A 512 -62.20 27.42 83.13
CA ALA A 512 -61.25 27.52 82.03
C ALA A 512 -59.89 26.89 82.38
N SER A 513 -59.40 27.09 83.60
CA SER A 513 -58.18 26.47 84.13
C SER A 513 -58.32 24.95 84.19
N VAL A 514 -59.40 24.44 84.79
CA VAL A 514 -59.72 23.00 84.84
C VAL A 514 -59.81 22.38 83.45
N ALA A 515 -60.42 23.08 82.48
CA ALA A 515 -60.50 22.61 81.09
C ALA A 515 -59.13 22.57 80.39
N ALA A 516 -58.27 23.56 80.64
CA ALA A 516 -56.92 23.62 80.08
C ALA A 516 -56.02 22.52 80.68
N ASP A 517 -56.14 22.24 81.98
CA ASP A 517 -55.45 21.12 82.64
C ASP A 517 -55.92 19.76 82.12
N ALA A 518 -57.21 19.58 81.88
CA ALA A 518 -57.74 18.37 81.26
C ALA A 518 -57.21 18.18 79.83
N ALA A 519 -57.08 19.26 79.06
CA ALA A 519 -56.49 19.24 77.73
C ALA A 519 -54.99 18.90 77.76
N LEU A 520 -54.24 19.46 78.72
CA LEU A 520 -52.83 19.12 78.96
C LEU A 520 -52.65 17.65 79.36
N ALA A 521 -53.50 17.12 80.24
CA ALA A 521 -53.48 15.71 80.62
C ALA A 521 -53.73 14.79 79.41
N THR A 522 -54.66 15.17 78.54
CA THR A 522 -54.97 14.44 77.30
C THR A 522 -53.80 14.47 76.33
N ALA A 523 -53.22 15.65 76.07
CA ALA A 523 -52.07 15.80 75.18
C ALA A 523 -50.82 15.09 75.72
N THR A 524 -50.62 15.10 77.04
CA THR A 524 -49.54 14.37 77.71
C THR A 524 -49.68 12.86 77.56
N THR A 525 -50.90 12.34 77.71
CA THR A 525 -51.19 10.91 77.52
C THR A 525 -51.00 10.49 76.06
N ALA A 526 -51.49 11.30 75.12
CA ALA A 526 -51.36 11.03 73.69
C ALA A 526 -49.90 11.03 73.21
N ALA A 527 -49.05 11.90 73.76
CA ALA A 527 -47.65 11.98 73.39
C ALA A 527 -46.76 10.90 74.05
N ALA A 528 -47.15 10.33 75.19
CA ALA A 528 -46.30 9.44 75.99
C ALA A 528 -45.81 8.19 75.22
N GLY A 529 -46.72 7.48 74.53
CA GLY A 529 -46.38 6.29 73.75
C GLY A 529 -45.49 6.57 72.54
N PRO A 530 -45.85 7.55 71.67
CA PRO A 530 -45.03 7.95 70.54
C PRO A 530 -43.64 8.47 70.93
N ILE A 531 -43.52 9.23 72.03
CA ILE A 531 -42.21 9.68 72.54
C ILE A 531 -41.36 8.48 72.98
N ALA A 532 -41.93 7.52 73.72
CA ALA A 532 -41.21 6.32 74.12
C ALA A 532 -40.77 5.49 72.90
N THR A 533 -41.62 5.39 71.87
CA THR A 533 -41.31 4.69 70.62
C THR A 533 -40.18 5.37 69.86
N ALA A 534 -40.21 6.71 69.74
CA ALA A 534 -39.14 7.50 69.13
C ALA A 534 -37.82 7.35 69.90
N ALA A 535 -37.85 7.33 71.23
CA ALA A 535 -36.67 7.11 72.06
C ALA A 535 -36.07 5.71 71.84
N SER A 536 -36.88 4.65 71.82
CA SER A 536 -36.41 3.29 71.52
C SER A 536 -35.84 3.15 70.12
N ALA A 537 -36.49 3.75 69.11
CA ALA A 537 -36.00 3.76 67.73
C ALA A 537 -34.67 4.53 67.59
N ALA A 538 -34.49 5.62 68.34
CA ALA A 538 -33.23 6.34 68.42
C ALA A 538 -32.10 5.50 69.03
N THR A 539 -32.37 4.73 70.09
CA THR A 539 -31.39 3.78 70.66
C THR A 539 -31.01 2.68 69.67
N ALA A 540 -31.99 2.12 68.95
CA ALA A 540 -31.75 1.08 67.95
C ALA A 540 -30.92 1.61 66.75
N SER A 541 -31.24 2.81 66.26
CA SER A 541 -30.47 3.52 65.24
C SER A 541 -29.02 3.74 65.67
N ALA A 542 -28.79 4.25 66.88
CA ALA A 542 -27.44 4.44 67.41
C ALA A 542 -26.64 3.13 67.53
N ALA A 543 -27.27 2.03 67.96
CA ALA A 543 -26.62 0.72 68.04
C ALA A 543 -26.27 0.16 66.65
N ALA A 544 -27.17 0.31 65.67
CA ALA A 544 -26.93 -0.11 64.29
C ALA A 544 -25.84 0.73 63.62
N ASP A 545 -25.76 2.04 63.92
CA ASP A 545 -24.69 2.94 63.46
C ASP A 545 -23.32 2.48 63.96
N VAL A 546 -23.18 2.15 65.25
CA VAL A 546 -21.92 1.63 65.81
C VAL A 546 -21.52 0.32 65.15
N THR A 547 -22.47 -0.60 64.95
CA THR A 547 -22.20 -1.91 64.34
C THR A 547 -21.78 -1.76 62.87
N ALA A 548 -22.47 -0.91 62.11
CA ALA A 548 -22.11 -0.62 60.73
C ALA A 548 -20.75 0.07 60.63
N ALA A 549 -20.46 1.05 61.50
CA ALA A 549 -19.18 1.74 61.54
C ALA A 549 -18.02 0.78 61.84
N ALA A 550 -18.20 -0.15 62.79
CA ALA A 550 -17.19 -1.16 63.10
C ALA A 550 -16.93 -2.12 61.93
N ALA A 551 -17.98 -2.56 61.23
CA ALA A 551 -17.83 -3.44 60.06
C ALA A 551 -17.17 -2.73 58.88
N VAL A 552 -17.53 -1.47 58.62
CA VAL A 552 -16.91 -0.63 57.59
C VAL A 552 -15.44 -0.33 57.92
N ALA A 553 -15.12 -0.05 59.20
CA ALA A 553 -13.74 0.20 59.62
C ALA A 553 -12.79 -0.98 59.35
N LYS A 554 -13.28 -2.23 59.46
CA LYS A 554 -12.50 -3.43 59.08
C LYS A 554 -12.22 -3.46 57.58
N VAL A 555 -13.24 -3.22 56.75
CA VAL A 555 -13.10 -3.14 55.29
C VAL A 555 -12.11 -2.04 54.91
N ASP A 556 -12.22 -0.87 55.55
CA ASP A 556 -11.37 0.28 55.27
C ASP A 556 -9.92 0.05 55.73
N ALA A 557 -9.70 -0.59 56.88
CA ALA A 557 -8.37 -0.96 57.35
C ALA A 557 -7.70 -1.97 56.41
N PHE A 558 -8.43 -3.00 55.96
CA PHE A 558 -7.93 -3.98 55.00
C PHE A 558 -7.58 -3.31 53.67
N LYS A 559 -8.47 -2.44 53.16
CA LYS A 559 -8.23 -1.65 51.95
C LYS A 559 -7.05 -0.70 52.08
N ALA A 560 -6.84 -0.08 53.23
CA ALA A 560 -5.71 0.81 53.47
C ALA A 560 -4.37 0.06 53.48
N ALA A 561 -4.33 -1.14 54.06
CA ALA A 561 -3.16 -2.01 54.00
C ALA A 561 -2.89 -2.50 52.57
N LEU A 562 -3.93 -2.87 51.82
CA LEU A 562 -3.85 -3.17 50.39
C LEU A 562 -3.32 -1.97 49.59
N ALA A 563 -3.81 -0.76 49.83
CA ALA A 563 -3.37 0.44 49.09
C ALA A 563 -1.90 0.80 49.33
N LEU A 564 -1.38 0.57 50.54
CA LEU A 564 0.05 0.75 50.85
C LEU A 564 0.93 -0.31 50.18
N TYR A 565 0.40 -1.51 49.98
CA TYR A 565 1.04 -2.58 49.24
C TYR A 565 0.99 -2.32 47.72
N ASP A 566 -0.18 -1.99 47.17
CA ASP A 566 -0.39 -1.69 45.75
C ASP A 566 0.42 -0.46 45.29
N GLY A 567 0.60 0.55 46.14
CA GLY A 567 1.31 1.78 45.78
C GLY A 567 2.85 1.69 45.77
N ALA A 568 3.44 0.65 46.34
CA ALA A 568 4.90 0.49 46.42
C ALA A 568 5.50 -0.20 45.19
N ASP A 569 4.67 -0.90 44.42
CA ASP A 569 5.10 -2.02 43.60
C ASP A 569 4.12 -2.22 42.40
N ASN A 570 3.52 -1.13 41.91
CA ASN A 570 2.39 -1.12 40.99
C ASN A 570 2.65 -1.63 39.56
N VAL A 571 3.80 -2.27 39.28
CA VAL A 571 4.16 -2.74 37.95
C VAL A 571 4.90 -4.08 38.05
N ASN A 572 4.40 -5.11 37.38
CA ASN A 572 5.06 -6.41 37.34
C ASN A 572 6.29 -6.41 36.41
N PRO A 573 7.52 -6.66 36.91
CA PRO A 573 8.73 -6.60 36.09
C PRO A 573 8.80 -7.68 35.00
N LEU A 574 8.13 -8.83 35.17
CA LEU A 574 8.07 -9.87 34.14
C LEU A 574 7.09 -9.52 33.02
N ALA A 575 5.92 -8.96 33.36
CA ALA A 575 4.95 -8.50 32.38
C ALA A 575 5.53 -7.32 31.57
N ASP A 576 6.16 -6.37 32.22
CA ASP A 576 6.88 -5.25 31.57
C ASP A 576 7.97 -5.73 30.63
N ALA A 577 8.78 -6.72 31.05
CA ALA A 577 9.81 -7.29 30.20
C ALA A 577 9.22 -7.95 28.95
N LEU A 578 8.06 -8.62 29.06
CA LEU A 578 7.36 -9.18 27.90
C LEU A 578 6.83 -8.07 26.99
N ILE A 579 6.15 -7.06 27.54
CA ILE A 579 5.61 -5.92 26.78
C ILE A 579 6.73 -5.20 26.02
N ALA A 580 7.85 -4.93 26.69
CA ALA A 580 9.02 -4.30 26.07
C ALA A 580 9.60 -5.17 24.94
N ALA A 581 9.74 -6.48 25.17
CA ALA A 581 10.25 -7.40 24.15
C ALA A 581 9.32 -7.51 22.93
N GLU A 582 8.01 -7.60 23.14
CA GLU A 582 7.01 -7.61 22.07
C GLU A 582 6.99 -6.28 21.30
N ALA A 583 7.15 -5.15 21.99
CA ALA A 583 7.31 -3.84 21.36
C ALA A 583 8.57 -3.77 20.48
N SER A 584 9.69 -4.33 20.93
CA SER A 584 10.91 -4.44 20.12
C SER A 584 10.70 -5.30 18.87
N VAL A 585 9.98 -6.42 18.96
CA VAL A 585 9.64 -7.25 17.79
C VAL A 585 8.78 -6.46 16.80
N LYS A 586 7.80 -5.71 17.30
CA LYS A 586 6.94 -4.86 16.47
C LYS A 586 7.73 -3.74 15.78
N SER A 587 8.67 -3.10 16.48
CA SER A 587 9.53 -2.05 15.90
C SER A 587 10.41 -2.62 14.79
N ALA A 588 11.17 -3.68 15.09
CA ALA A 588 12.06 -4.31 14.11
C ALA A 588 11.27 -4.82 12.88
N SER A 589 10.09 -5.40 13.08
CA SER A 589 9.22 -5.82 11.97
C SER A 589 8.72 -4.65 11.14
N ALA A 590 8.43 -3.50 11.75
CA ALA A 590 8.00 -2.29 11.06
C ALA A 590 9.14 -1.67 10.25
N GLU A 591 10.36 -1.65 10.78
CA GLU A 591 11.56 -1.20 10.10
C GLU A 591 11.87 -2.08 8.86
N ILE A 592 11.82 -3.41 9.01
CA ILE A 592 11.96 -4.33 7.86
C ILE A 592 10.88 -4.05 6.81
N LYS A 593 9.63 -3.85 7.23
CA LYS A 593 8.54 -3.54 6.31
C LYS A 593 8.78 -2.21 5.58
N ALA A 594 9.21 -1.17 6.29
CA ALA A 594 9.46 0.14 5.71
C ALA A 594 10.56 0.07 4.64
N LEU A 595 11.66 -0.64 4.92
CA LEU A 595 12.74 -0.86 3.97
C LEU A 595 12.26 -1.64 2.74
N ASN A 596 11.56 -2.76 2.94
CA ASN A 596 11.01 -3.56 1.84
C ASN A 596 10.02 -2.76 0.98
N ASP A 597 9.14 -1.98 1.60
CA ASP A 597 8.21 -1.11 0.86
C ASP A 597 8.96 -0.05 0.05
N ALA A 598 10.08 0.49 0.56
CA ALA A 598 10.92 1.46 -0.15
C ALA A 598 11.66 0.83 -1.33
N ILE A 599 12.27 -0.35 -1.14
CA ILE A 599 12.93 -1.13 -2.21
C ILE A 599 11.94 -1.43 -3.34
N VAL A 600 10.75 -1.96 -3.01
CA VAL A 600 9.73 -2.31 -4.01
C VAL A 600 9.28 -1.08 -4.81
N LYS A 601 9.17 0.09 -4.16
CA LYS A 601 8.84 1.34 -4.86
C LYS A 601 9.97 1.81 -5.76
N LEU A 602 11.22 1.72 -5.31
CA LEU A 602 12.38 2.04 -6.13
C LEU A 602 12.41 1.13 -7.36
N ASP A 603 12.35 -0.19 -7.18
CA ASP A 603 12.34 -1.18 -8.27
C ASP A 603 11.24 -0.91 -9.29
N ALA A 604 10.02 -0.64 -8.82
CA ALA A 604 8.90 -0.30 -9.69
C ALA A 604 9.14 0.99 -10.48
N THR A 605 9.77 1.99 -9.86
CA THR A 605 10.06 3.28 -10.51
C THR A 605 11.23 3.17 -11.50
N VAL A 606 12.28 2.44 -11.15
CA VAL A 606 13.41 2.13 -12.04
C VAL A 606 12.92 1.36 -13.26
N ALA A 607 12.06 0.34 -13.07
CA ALA A 607 11.48 -0.40 -14.19
C ALA A 607 10.69 0.49 -15.16
N VAL A 608 10.04 1.54 -14.66
CA VAL A 608 9.35 2.53 -15.50
C VAL A 608 10.34 3.33 -16.35
N VAL A 609 11.48 3.74 -15.79
CA VAL A 609 12.54 4.46 -16.52
C VAL A 609 13.24 3.54 -17.51
N THR A 610 13.63 2.32 -17.14
CA THR A 610 14.25 1.35 -18.05
C THR A 610 13.36 1.03 -19.25
N LYS A 611 12.04 0.94 -19.05
CA LYS A 611 11.09 0.75 -20.15
C LYS A 611 11.06 1.95 -21.10
N LEU A 612 11.18 3.18 -20.58
CA LEU A 612 11.26 4.39 -21.40
C LEU A 612 12.57 4.40 -22.21
N GLU A 613 13.70 4.08 -21.57
CA GLU A 613 15.00 3.99 -22.26
C GLU A 613 14.96 2.99 -23.42
N ALA A 614 14.36 1.82 -23.23
CA ALA A 614 14.19 0.84 -24.31
C ALA A 614 13.31 1.35 -25.47
N LEU A 615 12.33 2.22 -25.20
CA LEU A 615 11.51 2.85 -26.23
C LEU A 615 12.28 3.97 -26.95
N GLU A 616 13.11 4.72 -26.24
CA GLU A 616 14.02 5.73 -26.82
C GLU A 616 15.09 5.06 -27.69
N ASP A 617 15.65 3.93 -27.26
CA ASP A 617 16.56 3.12 -28.07
C ASP A 617 15.90 2.62 -29.35
N ALA A 618 14.60 2.28 -29.31
CA ALA A 618 13.86 1.90 -30.51
C ALA A 618 13.69 3.08 -31.49
N VAL A 619 13.57 4.32 -30.99
CA VAL A 619 13.59 5.53 -31.84
C VAL A 619 14.96 5.71 -32.45
N ALA A 620 16.02 5.65 -31.64
CA ALA A 620 17.41 5.78 -32.11
C ALA A 620 17.75 4.73 -33.18
N ALA A 621 17.34 3.47 -32.98
CA ALA A 621 17.53 2.40 -33.96
C ALA A 621 16.75 2.63 -35.26
N ALA A 622 15.55 3.23 -35.18
CA ALA A 622 14.77 3.60 -36.35
C ALA A 622 15.43 4.76 -37.12
N GLU A 623 16.03 5.72 -36.43
CA GLU A 623 16.81 6.83 -37.01
C GLU A 623 18.10 6.31 -37.67
N GLU A 624 18.84 5.44 -37.00
CA GLU A 624 20.07 4.82 -37.51
C GLU A 624 19.81 4.03 -38.81
N ASN A 625 18.62 3.45 -38.98
CA ASN A 625 18.24 2.75 -40.20
C ASN A 625 18.23 3.65 -41.45
N PHE A 626 18.03 4.97 -41.32
CA PHE A 626 18.15 5.91 -42.44
C PHE A 626 19.62 6.18 -42.77
N ALA A 627 20.44 6.42 -41.75
CA ALA A 627 21.88 6.65 -41.92
C ALA A 627 22.59 5.46 -42.57
N ASP A 628 22.22 4.23 -42.20
CA ASP A 628 22.74 3.00 -42.80
C ASP A 628 22.38 2.83 -44.29
N HIS A 629 21.41 3.60 -44.78
CA HIS A 629 20.98 3.63 -46.18
C HIS A 629 21.27 4.97 -46.84
N ASP A 630 22.28 5.69 -46.33
CA ASP A 630 22.78 6.97 -46.86
C ASP A 630 21.72 8.09 -46.88
N PHE A 631 20.74 8.07 -45.97
CA PHE A 631 19.76 9.15 -45.77
C PHE A 631 19.94 9.85 -44.43
N GLU A 632 19.68 11.16 -44.40
CA GLU A 632 19.55 11.92 -43.16
C GLU A 632 18.25 11.61 -42.42
N VAL A 633 18.21 11.93 -41.12
CA VAL A 633 17.02 11.71 -40.29
C VAL A 633 15.85 12.54 -40.82
N PRO A 634 14.63 11.97 -40.96
CA PRO A 634 13.48 12.68 -41.51
C PRO A 634 13.12 13.98 -40.77
N VAL A 635 12.95 15.05 -41.53
CA VAL A 635 12.56 16.38 -41.02
C VAL A 635 11.11 16.68 -41.39
N THR A 636 10.26 16.86 -40.38
CA THR A 636 8.88 17.31 -40.59
C THR A 636 8.83 18.80 -40.90
N LEU A 637 8.26 19.16 -42.05
CA LEU A 637 8.16 20.53 -42.53
C LEU A 637 7.11 21.32 -41.75
N SER A 638 7.47 22.54 -41.35
CA SER A 638 6.57 23.47 -40.65
C SER A 638 6.60 24.90 -41.19
N THR A 639 7.72 25.31 -41.79
CA THR A 639 7.91 26.64 -42.38
C THR A 639 8.93 26.58 -43.54
N VAL A 640 10.11 27.20 -43.40
CA VAL A 640 11.15 27.22 -44.42
C VAL A 640 12.29 26.30 -44.01
N THR A 641 12.68 25.39 -44.90
CA THR A 641 13.80 24.45 -44.71
C THR A 641 14.76 24.55 -45.90
N VAL A 642 16.05 24.36 -45.66
CA VAL A 642 17.10 24.33 -46.69
C VAL A 642 17.69 22.92 -46.69
N ALA A 643 17.73 22.30 -47.87
CA ALA A 643 18.39 21.02 -48.08
C ALA A 643 19.91 21.13 -47.90
N THR A 644 20.49 20.05 -47.43
CA THR A 644 21.92 19.85 -47.23
C THR A 644 22.54 19.25 -48.49
N ASP A 645 23.84 18.95 -48.46
CA ASP A 645 24.51 18.21 -49.53
C ASP A 645 24.32 16.68 -49.40
N ALA A 646 23.67 16.21 -48.32
CA ALA A 646 23.34 14.81 -48.08
C ALA A 646 21.92 14.48 -48.60
N ASN A 647 21.54 13.20 -48.61
CA ASN A 647 20.21 12.80 -49.07
C ASN A 647 19.18 13.08 -47.98
N ASP A 648 18.46 14.18 -48.12
CA ASP A 648 17.48 14.64 -47.13
C ASP A 648 16.12 13.98 -47.29
N ILE A 649 15.47 13.69 -46.16
CA ILE A 649 14.08 13.24 -46.12
C ILE A 649 13.22 14.35 -45.51
N PHE A 650 12.38 14.96 -46.33
CA PHE A 650 11.36 15.90 -45.88
C PHE A 650 10.02 15.20 -45.70
N VAL A 651 9.35 15.42 -44.58
CA VAL A 651 8.00 14.90 -44.30
C VAL A 651 7.02 16.06 -44.30
N ALA A 652 5.93 15.94 -45.06
CA ALA A 652 4.88 16.94 -45.05
C ALA A 652 4.26 17.06 -43.64
N GLY A 653 4.34 18.25 -43.03
CA GLY A 653 3.64 18.56 -41.79
C GLY A 653 2.24 19.11 -42.05
N THR A 654 1.71 19.90 -41.12
CA THR A 654 0.35 20.47 -41.18
C THR A 654 0.29 21.92 -41.68
N ALA A 655 1.42 22.50 -42.08
CA ALA A 655 1.55 23.92 -42.39
C ALA A 655 2.20 24.15 -43.76
N ASN A 656 1.80 25.25 -44.41
CA ASN A 656 2.42 25.68 -45.67
C ASN A 656 3.91 25.89 -45.47
N SER A 657 4.71 25.31 -46.36
CA SER A 657 6.16 25.23 -46.18
C SER A 657 6.91 25.53 -47.47
N THR A 658 8.21 25.82 -47.38
CA THR A 658 9.10 26.00 -48.53
C THR A 658 10.39 25.24 -48.30
N VAL A 659 10.83 24.46 -49.29
CA VAL A 659 12.10 23.75 -49.29
C VAL A 659 13.02 24.38 -50.33
N PHE A 660 14.22 24.76 -49.92
CA PHE A 660 15.26 25.31 -50.81
C PHE A 660 16.32 24.26 -51.09
N GLY A 661 16.78 24.18 -52.35
CA GLY A 661 17.98 23.41 -52.70
C GLY A 661 17.77 21.90 -52.85
N MET A 662 16.52 21.42 -52.86
CA MET A 662 16.22 20.00 -53.06
C MET A 662 16.81 19.49 -54.38
N ALA A 663 17.67 18.47 -54.33
CA ALA A 663 18.38 17.92 -55.48
C ALA A 663 18.85 16.47 -55.22
N GLY A 664 19.37 15.78 -56.24
CA GLY A 664 19.97 14.45 -56.05
C GLY A 664 18.95 13.40 -55.59
N ASP A 665 19.26 12.66 -54.53
CA ASP A 665 18.37 11.63 -53.97
C ASP A 665 17.45 12.18 -52.84
N ASP A 666 17.30 13.50 -52.73
CA ASP A 666 16.38 14.12 -51.78
C ASP A 666 14.92 13.70 -52.04
N VAL A 667 14.17 13.52 -50.95
CA VAL A 667 12.79 13.05 -51.02
C VAL A 667 11.84 13.90 -50.18
N LEU A 668 10.62 14.10 -50.67
CA LEU A 668 9.50 14.66 -49.93
C LEU A 668 8.41 13.61 -49.77
N PHE A 669 8.23 13.10 -48.55
CA PHE A 669 7.16 12.18 -48.20
C PHE A 669 5.88 12.96 -47.83
N VAL A 670 4.82 12.73 -48.60
CA VAL A 670 3.49 13.34 -48.38
C VAL A 670 2.47 12.34 -47.82
N GLY A 671 2.76 11.05 -47.88
CA GLY A 671 1.92 9.97 -47.34
C GLY A 671 1.50 8.93 -48.37
N ALA A 672 1.47 7.65 -47.99
CA ALA A 672 1.20 6.54 -48.91
C ALA A 672 -0.26 6.48 -49.43
N ALA A 673 -1.19 7.19 -48.80
CA ALA A 673 -2.60 7.22 -49.18
C ALA A 673 -2.92 8.19 -50.34
N TYR A 674 -1.96 9.01 -50.75
CA TYR A 674 -2.16 10.07 -51.74
C TYR A 674 -2.04 9.56 -53.17
N VAL A 675 -2.87 10.11 -54.06
CA VAL A 675 -2.78 9.89 -55.51
C VAL A 675 -2.48 11.20 -56.23
N GLN A 676 -1.57 11.17 -57.20
CA GLN A 676 -1.28 12.36 -58.01
C GLN A 676 -2.44 12.67 -58.97
N LYS A 677 -2.80 13.95 -59.06
CA LYS A 677 -3.71 14.47 -60.08
C LYS A 677 -3.09 15.58 -60.91
N THR A 678 -3.50 15.63 -62.16
CA THR A 678 -3.17 16.67 -63.13
C THR A 678 -4.41 17.52 -63.39
N GLY A 679 -4.28 18.84 -63.31
CA GLY A 679 -5.40 19.79 -63.50
C GLY A 679 -5.59 20.75 -62.33
N ALA A 680 -6.70 21.50 -62.35
CA ALA A 680 -7.06 22.41 -61.27
C ALA A 680 -7.64 21.65 -60.07
N LEU A 681 -7.48 22.20 -58.86
CA LEU A 681 -8.09 21.67 -57.62
C LEU A 681 -9.60 21.40 -57.76
N THR A 682 -10.28 22.14 -58.64
CA THR A 682 -11.72 21.97 -58.93
C THR A 682 -12.06 20.69 -59.69
N THR A 683 -11.09 19.83 -60.04
CA THR A 683 -11.28 18.59 -60.80
C THR A 683 -10.91 17.32 -60.01
N GLY A 684 -10.77 17.43 -58.69
CA GLY A 684 -10.37 16.34 -57.78
C GLY A 684 -11.37 15.19 -57.60
N ASN A 685 -10.91 14.11 -56.96
CA ASN A 685 -11.60 12.85 -56.69
C ASN A 685 -12.05 12.73 -55.22
N ASN A 686 -13.36 12.72 -55.02
CA ASN A 686 -14.01 12.63 -53.71
C ASN A 686 -13.83 11.29 -52.96
N ALA A 687 -13.00 10.38 -53.46
CA ALA A 687 -12.79 9.05 -52.91
C ALA A 687 -11.34 8.76 -52.49
N ALA A 688 -10.41 9.68 -52.71
CA ALA A 688 -9.00 9.53 -52.34
C ALA A 688 -8.40 10.87 -51.92
N LEU A 689 -7.33 10.84 -51.11
CA LEU A 689 -6.52 12.02 -50.85
C LEU A 689 -5.64 12.32 -52.05
N GLU A 690 -5.52 13.58 -52.43
CA GLU A 690 -4.85 13.97 -53.68
C GLU A 690 -3.63 14.87 -53.47
N VAL A 691 -2.66 14.71 -54.37
CA VAL A 691 -1.52 15.62 -54.50
C VAL A 691 -1.53 16.25 -55.90
N PHE A 692 -1.40 17.57 -55.94
CA PHE A 692 -1.34 18.36 -57.17
C PHE A 692 0.04 18.99 -57.30
N ILE A 693 0.68 18.79 -58.45
CA ILE A 693 2.01 19.31 -58.76
C ILE A 693 1.86 20.34 -59.86
N ALA A 694 2.30 21.57 -59.61
CA ALA A 694 2.19 22.67 -60.56
C ALA A 694 3.44 23.55 -60.60
N GLN A 695 3.79 24.03 -61.81
CA GLN A 695 4.84 25.03 -61.99
C GLN A 695 4.35 26.41 -61.52
N SER A 696 5.16 27.10 -60.72
CA SER A 696 4.94 28.48 -60.27
C SER A 696 6.22 29.30 -60.41
N GLY A 697 6.34 30.07 -61.50
CA GLY A 697 7.58 30.80 -61.80
C GLY A 697 8.75 29.84 -62.00
N ALA A 698 9.83 30.02 -61.22
CA ALA A 698 11.00 29.11 -61.18
C ALA A 698 10.87 27.96 -60.16
N ASN A 699 9.72 27.83 -59.50
CA ASN A 699 9.50 26.89 -58.41
C ASN A 699 8.42 25.86 -58.78
N THR A 700 8.36 24.77 -58.01
CA THR A 700 7.25 23.82 -58.05
C THR A 700 6.41 23.96 -56.79
N THR A 701 5.08 23.99 -56.95
CA THR A 701 4.14 23.96 -55.82
C THR A 701 3.48 22.58 -55.74
N ILE A 702 3.64 21.94 -54.59
CA ILE A 702 2.96 20.71 -54.21
C ILE A 702 1.77 21.10 -53.33
N THR A 703 0.56 20.87 -53.82
CA THR A 703 -0.67 21.10 -53.05
C THR A 703 -1.21 19.76 -52.57
N ILE A 704 -1.35 19.62 -51.26
CA ILE A 704 -1.72 18.38 -50.56
C ILE A 704 -3.09 18.59 -49.93
N GLU A 705 -4.04 17.71 -50.19
CA GLU A 705 -5.35 17.74 -49.52
C GLU A 705 -5.24 17.23 -48.08
N THR A 706 -5.86 17.92 -47.11
CA THR A 706 -5.83 17.45 -45.71
C THR A 706 -6.98 16.51 -45.36
N GLU A 707 -8.02 16.44 -46.20
CA GLU A 707 -9.20 15.59 -46.04
C GLU A 707 -9.72 15.17 -47.44
N VAL A 708 -10.34 13.99 -47.55
CA VAL A 708 -10.93 13.51 -48.82
C VAL A 708 -12.15 14.37 -49.15
N TYR A 709 -12.04 15.21 -50.19
CA TYR A 709 -13.12 16.11 -50.58
C TYR A 709 -13.45 16.08 -52.07
N GLY A 710 -14.64 16.57 -52.38
CA GLY A 710 -15.08 16.82 -53.73
C GLY A 710 -14.94 18.25 -54.16
N SER A 711 -14.45 18.42 -55.39
CA SER A 711 -14.32 19.66 -56.16
C SER A 711 -14.98 20.89 -55.50
N ALA A 712 -14.14 21.72 -54.87
CA ALA A 712 -14.39 23.02 -54.21
C ALA A 712 -14.47 23.03 -52.65
N SER A 713 -13.32 22.89 -51.98
CA SER A 713 -13.02 23.45 -50.65
C SER A 713 -11.50 23.62 -50.46
N GLY A 714 -11.07 24.50 -49.55
CA GLY A 714 -9.74 25.13 -49.51
C GLY A 714 -8.78 24.68 -48.41
N ASP A 715 -9.05 23.57 -47.72
CA ASP A 715 -8.15 23.03 -46.68
C ASP A 715 -7.06 22.17 -47.35
N VAL A 716 -6.05 22.87 -47.83
CA VAL A 716 -4.87 22.30 -48.47
C VAL A 716 -3.61 22.81 -47.80
N ILE A 717 -2.58 21.98 -47.82
CA ILE A 717 -1.23 22.38 -47.44
C ILE A 717 -0.44 22.56 -48.73
N VAL A 718 0.23 23.71 -48.85
CA VAL A 718 1.07 24.04 -49.99
C VAL A 718 2.52 24.00 -49.58
N ILE A 719 3.29 23.12 -50.24
CA ILE A 719 4.74 23.04 -50.11
C ILE A 719 5.36 23.59 -51.40
N THR A 720 6.21 24.60 -51.27
CA THR A 720 6.93 25.19 -52.41
C THR A 720 8.35 24.61 -52.48
N LEU A 721 8.69 23.91 -53.55
CA LEU A 721 10.05 23.49 -53.88
C LEU A 721 10.73 24.62 -54.66
N ASN A 722 11.57 25.38 -53.97
CA ASN A 722 12.22 26.56 -54.53
C ASN A 722 13.37 26.16 -55.47
N GLY A 723 13.33 26.69 -56.70
CA GLY A 723 14.37 26.43 -57.71
C GLY A 723 14.27 25.08 -58.42
N VAL A 724 13.24 24.27 -58.12
CA VAL A 724 12.97 22.97 -58.76
C VAL A 724 11.91 23.14 -59.84
N ALA A 725 12.18 22.68 -61.07
CA ALA A 725 11.19 22.72 -62.16
C ALA A 725 10.22 21.53 -62.05
N ALA A 726 8.94 21.78 -62.33
CA ALA A 726 7.89 20.77 -62.16
C ALA A 726 8.02 19.58 -63.14
N ALA A 727 8.85 19.73 -64.18
CA ALA A 727 9.18 18.66 -65.12
C ALA A 727 10.19 17.65 -64.54
N ASP A 728 10.97 18.05 -63.55
CA ASP A 728 11.97 17.21 -62.88
C ASP A 728 11.36 16.47 -61.69
N VAL A 729 10.16 16.88 -61.26
CA VAL A 729 9.45 16.27 -60.13
C VAL A 729 8.67 15.02 -60.54
N ALA A 730 8.89 13.92 -59.80
CA ALA A 730 8.10 12.69 -59.94
C ALA A 730 7.36 12.36 -58.63
N PHE A 731 6.21 11.68 -58.75
CA PHE A 731 5.44 11.18 -57.60
C PHE A 731 5.18 9.68 -57.74
N ALA A 732 5.54 8.92 -56.73
CA ALA A 732 5.23 7.50 -56.63
C ALA A 732 5.09 7.08 -55.16
N ASN A 733 4.06 6.30 -54.85
CA ASN A 733 3.84 5.70 -53.52
C ASN A 733 3.88 6.70 -52.36
N GLY A 734 3.39 7.93 -52.58
CA GLY A 734 3.39 8.97 -51.54
C GLY A 734 4.72 9.71 -51.36
N ILE A 735 5.69 9.47 -52.25
CA ILE A 735 7.02 10.08 -52.24
C ILE A 735 7.16 10.96 -53.48
N ILE A 736 7.67 12.16 -53.27
CA ILE A 736 8.05 13.12 -54.31
C ILE A 736 9.58 13.13 -54.41
N THR A 737 10.10 12.93 -55.62
CA THR A 737 11.54 13.01 -55.96
C THR A 737 11.77 14.13 -56.97
N VAL A 738 13.00 14.63 -57.07
CA VAL A 738 13.39 15.77 -57.92
C VAL A 738 14.47 15.43 -58.94
#